data_AF-A0A3S4WBB2-F1
#
_entry.id   AF-A0A3S4WBB2-F1
#
_cell.length_a   1.000
_cell.length_b   1.000
_cell.length_c   1.000
_cell.angle_alpha   90.00
_cell.angle_beta   90.00
_cell.angle_gamma   90.00
#
_symmetry.space_group_name_H-M   'P 1'
#
loop_
_entity.id
_entity.type
_entity.pdbx_description
1 polymer ?
#
loop_
_entity_poly.entity_id
_entity_poly.type
_entity_poly.pdbx_seq_one_letter_code
_entity_poly.pdbx_strand_id
1 'polypeptide(L)'
;MTVPRDYTPAKYTANGSTTVFPFEYPVFDAEDLTVLVNGAVTTDYTIAGLGNSGGGEITFFTPPADGSVVLISRIVPLDRTTNYQYNGDFRNETVNKDFDRQIMIDQQLQEQIDRAVKVPPDSDTDPDDLIAELKADADRAEAARDKTEAIADKFGDVDSAVTEAQNARDDAQDAAERAESAASSAIVASGIYESVAQAQDAANAGKIPVGSLVSILLDNNKRFVGVYRNANGTIVPVNDAAGNHITYPSGQYVDEIGTSLEALEQRTAGVYTIDEQDGRTIFADKRGRMAMEILSNGDKTLYGKTQAYDLAVNDSVTLSNSVMLPSDDSAYDFGLAGNNQRVAFGLRKGGRVVELHGVPMTTQRGALPNDGMTTGDSINEFGLAFSGPNATGVSYAPCVNAQCWSAWAMLKTGAQYKYSGMAAKGGYTAAQILTTRIPKIIAAKPTFCVVMVGRNDVVQRLDFENETKPAMLQIFRQLRYAGILPVICTMSAQSNNTDEQNVLRYKINALCRAYAAKYGLPLVDLHAATTDPATGEWYAGYNQTKPDGTLDPSHPTPLGAKVMGDALAEVLNKWLSPTTPRKAASISTPEASDNKLPNPLFVEHSGGVPSGWVSDTVHDVSVTTDPAVVGNVYRQAGTDTEISASHITVPVTPGVRYGLGFMVKITANPSSWVSCYAVGGTSIADTDDTVYLGGLRSWKLSSEWGYFYFEFTVPDGETFMTIVTKAQNGTLELAQMGVFELENTDGV
;
A
#
# COMPACT_ATOMS: atom_id res chain seq x y z
N MET A 1 -18.95 50.59 -66.70
CA MET A 1 -18.58 49.18 -66.47
C MET A 1 -19.21 48.81 -65.13
N THR A 2 -19.20 47.56 -64.72
CA THR A 2 -19.54 47.20 -63.33
C THR A 2 -18.39 46.40 -62.78
N VAL A 3 -17.82 46.83 -61.67
CA VAL A 3 -16.75 46.08 -61.00
C VAL A 3 -17.36 44.79 -60.40
N PRO A 4 -16.79 43.60 -60.68
CA PRO A 4 -17.24 42.33 -60.09
C PRO A 4 -17.16 42.36 -58.56
N ARG A 5 -17.79 41.40 -57.87
CA ARG A 5 -17.76 41.34 -56.39
C ARG A 5 -16.37 40.98 -55.85
N ASP A 6 -15.71 40.00 -56.46
CA ASP A 6 -14.51 39.38 -55.91
C ASP A 6 -13.26 39.97 -56.56
N TYR A 7 -12.23 40.23 -55.74
CA TYR A 7 -10.91 40.67 -56.18
C TYR A 7 -9.86 39.78 -55.52
N THR A 8 -9.05 39.14 -56.36
CA THR A 8 -7.94 38.29 -55.91
C THR A 8 -6.70 38.68 -56.72
N PRO A 9 -5.59 39.07 -56.07
CA PRO A 9 -4.32 39.28 -56.76
C PRO A 9 -3.88 38.05 -57.56
N ALA A 10 -3.36 38.25 -58.76
CA ALA A 10 -2.92 37.16 -59.61
C ALA A 10 -1.50 36.73 -59.18
N LYS A 11 -1.35 35.46 -58.79
CA LYS A 11 -0.08 34.91 -58.30
C LYS A 11 0.38 33.77 -59.19
N TYR A 12 1.61 33.84 -59.67
CA TYR A 12 2.24 32.86 -60.54
C TYR A 12 3.60 32.42 -60.00
N THR A 13 4.00 31.20 -60.32
CA THR A 13 5.39 30.74 -60.17
C THR A 13 6.02 30.71 -61.56
N ALA A 14 7.07 31.49 -61.77
CA ALA A 14 7.77 31.57 -63.04
C ALA A 14 8.60 30.31 -63.29
N ASN A 15 8.71 29.92 -64.56
CA ASN A 15 9.45 28.74 -65.02
C ASN A 15 10.78 29.11 -65.72
N GLY A 16 11.24 30.36 -65.58
CA GLY A 16 12.45 30.85 -66.26
C GLY A 16 12.30 31.18 -67.75
N SER A 17 11.11 31.01 -68.35
CA SER A 17 10.91 31.20 -69.80
C SER A 17 9.65 31.98 -70.20
N THR A 18 8.57 31.90 -69.42
CA THR A 18 7.31 32.64 -69.69
C THR A 18 7.46 34.13 -69.38
N THR A 19 7.07 34.99 -70.32
CA THR A 19 7.09 36.45 -70.16
C THR A 19 5.71 37.08 -69.98
N VAL A 20 4.64 36.41 -70.41
CA VAL A 20 3.26 36.93 -70.39
C VAL A 20 2.49 36.34 -69.21
N PHE A 21 1.91 37.19 -68.38
CA PHE A 21 1.13 36.79 -67.20
C PHE A 21 -0.21 37.55 -67.17
N PRO A 22 -1.35 36.86 -67.28
CA PRO A 22 -2.67 37.50 -67.28
C PRO A 22 -3.10 37.95 -65.87
N PHE A 23 -4.11 38.80 -65.80
CA PHE A 23 -4.86 39.13 -64.60
C PHE A 23 -6.34 39.33 -64.97
N GLU A 24 -7.27 38.88 -64.13
CA GLU A 24 -8.70 38.78 -64.48
C GLU A 24 -9.58 39.85 -63.82
N TYR A 25 -8.99 40.98 -63.41
CA TYR A 25 -9.69 42.08 -62.75
C TYR A 25 -9.49 43.42 -63.48
N PRO A 26 -10.49 44.32 -63.48
CA PRO A 26 -10.40 45.60 -64.18
C PRO A 26 -9.38 46.54 -63.53
N VAL A 27 -8.60 47.23 -64.35
CA VAL A 27 -7.59 48.25 -63.97
C VAL A 27 -7.81 49.46 -64.86
N PHE A 28 -7.92 50.67 -64.29
CA PHE A 28 -8.22 51.88 -65.04
C PHE A 28 -6.97 52.58 -65.56
N ASP A 29 -6.01 52.83 -64.68
CA ASP A 29 -4.75 53.46 -65.04
C ASP A 29 -3.58 52.49 -64.81
N ALA A 30 -2.52 52.62 -65.61
CA ALA A 30 -1.33 51.77 -65.47
C ALA A 30 -0.68 51.88 -64.08
N GLU A 31 -0.81 53.04 -63.44
CA GLU A 31 -0.31 53.33 -62.09
C GLU A 31 -1.06 52.56 -61.00
N ASP A 32 -2.29 52.12 -61.27
CA ASP A 32 -3.09 51.33 -60.33
C ASP A 32 -2.64 49.86 -60.27
N LEU A 33 -1.60 49.45 -61.00
CA LEU A 33 -1.09 48.09 -61.03
C LEU A 33 0.33 48.01 -60.46
N THR A 34 0.51 47.20 -59.43
CA THR A 34 1.83 46.88 -58.85
C THR A 34 2.17 45.42 -59.11
N VAL A 35 3.34 45.20 -59.68
CA VAL A 35 3.90 43.86 -59.91
C VAL A 35 5.09 43.64 -58.99
N LEU A 36 5.10 42.50 -58.29
CA LEU A 36 6.19 42.07 -57.45
C LEU A 36 6.79 40.75 -57.97
N VAL A 37 8.11 40.65 -57.93
CA VAL A 37 8.84 39.40 -58.18
C VAL A 37 9.61 39.05 -56.90
N ASN A 38 9.29 37.92 -56.27
CA ASN A 38 9.83 37.51 -54.96
C ASN A 38 9.68 38.60 -53.88
N GLY A 39 8.59 39.36 -53.93
CA GLY A 39 8.30 40.43 -52.96
C GLY A 39 8.96 41.78 -53.24
N ALA A 40 9.79 41.90 -54.29
CA ALA A 40 10.34 43.19 -54.74
C ALA A 40 9.49 43.79 -55.85
N VAL A 41 9.13 45.07 -55.74
CA VAL A 41 8.42 45.81 -56.79
C VAL A 41 9.31 45.95 -58.02
N THR A 42 8.76 45.67 -59.20
CA THR A 42 9.44 45.86 -60.48
C THR A 42 8.61 46.76 -61.39
N THR A 43 9.24 47.33 -62.41
CA THR A 43 8.59 48.11 -63.49
C THR A 43 8.99 47.60 -64.88
N ASP A 44 9.72 46.49 -64.95
CA ASP A 44 10.28 45.92 -66.17
C ASP A 44 9.26 45.08 -66.97
N TYR A 45 8.08 45.65 -67.19
CA TYR A 45 6.99 45.03 -67.94
C TYR A 45 6.15 46.07 -68.69
N THR A 46 5.40 45.61 -69.69
CA THR A 46 4.33 46.38 -70.34
C THR A 46 2.97 45.83 -69.94
N ILE A 47 1.95 46.69 -69.88
CA ILE A 47 0.57 46.31 -69.54
C ILE A 47 -0.30 46.39 -70.80
N ALA A 48 -1.11 45.35 -71.03
CA ALA A 48 -2.18 45.36 -72.02
C ALA A 48 -3.54 45.11 -71.35
N GLY A 49 -4.61 45.60 -71.97
CA GLY A 49 -5.99 45.37 -71.49
C GLY A 49 -6.48 46.35 -70.41
N LEU A 50 -5.87 47.53 -70.26
CA LEU A 50 -6.38 48.60 -69.39
C LEU A 50 -7.80 49.00 -69.79
N GLY A 51 -8.68 49.15 -68.80
CA GLY A 51 -10.08 49.49 -68.99
C GLY A 51 -10.98 48.33 -69.43
N ASN A 52 -10.47 47.09 -69.54
CA ASN A 52 -11.29 45.89 -69.82
C ASN A 52 -11.88 45.29 -68.54
N SER A 53 -13.14 44.86 -68.60
CA SER A 53 -13.84 44.29 -67.44
C SER A 53 -13.34 42.90 -67.04
N GLY A 54 -12.83 42.14 -68.02
CA GLY A 54 -12.25 40.80 -67.81
C GLY A 54 -10.77 40.81 -67.46
N GLY A 55 -10.19 41.99 -67.20
CA GLY A 55 -8.76 42.16 -66.94
C GLY A 55 -7.89 42.22 -68.19
N GLY A 56 -6.60 41.96 -68.01
CA GLY A 56 -5.57 42.17 -68.99
C GLY A 56 -4.36 41.27 -68.76
N GLU A 57 -3.19 41.69 -69.24
CA GLU A 57 -1.96 40.94 -69.05
C GLU A 57 -0.76 41.86 -68.88
N ILE A 58 0.24 41.41 -68.13
CA ILE A 58 1.57 42.01 -68.12
C ILE A 58 2.50 41.17 -68.99
N THR A 59 3.44 41.82 -69.67
CA THR A 59 4.52 41.17 -70.41
C THR A 59 5.86 41.68 -69.92
N PHE A 60 6.67 40.82 -69.30
CA PHE A 60 8.02 41.17 -68.87
C PHE A 60 8.98 41.32 -70.06
N PHE A 61 9.91 42.27 -69.97
CA PHE A 61 10.98 42.42 -70.97
C PHE A 61 11.98 41.26 -70.92
N THR A 62 12.18 40.67 -69.74
CA THR A 62 13.02 39.48 -69.50
C THR A 62 12.23 38.50 -68.65
N PRO A 63 12.15 37.20 -69.01
CA PRO A 63 11.39 36.22 -68.25
C PRO A 63 11.91 36.13 -66.80
N PRO A 64 11.03 36.18 -65.78
CA PRO A 64 11.45 36.01 -64.39
C PRO A 64 12.12 34.65 -64.18
N ALA A 65 13.15 34.60 -63.33
CA ALA A 65 13.93 33.39 -63.08
C ALA A 65 13.07 32.23 -62.57
N ASP A 66 13.44 30.99 -62.92
CA ASP A 66 12.74 29.78 -62.50
C ASP A 66 12.56 29.73 -60.97
N GLY A 67 11.35 29.39 -60.54
CA GLY A 67 10.95 29.36 -59.13
C GLY A 67 10.57 30.73 -58.52
N SER A 68 10.72 31.84 -59.25
CA SER A 68 10.32 33.16 -58.75
C SER A 68 8.80 33.32 -58.66
N VAL A 69 8.31 33.92 -57.58
CA VAL A 69 6.89 34.21 -57.39
C VAL A 69 6.58 35.59 -57.99
N VAL A 70 5.75 35.62 -59.02
CA VAL A 70 5.20 36.84 -59.63
C VAL A 70 3.85 37.12 -59.00
N LEU A 71 3.67 38.29 -58.40
CA LEU A 71 2.42 38.76 -57.84
C LEU A 71 2.00 40.03 -58.56
N ILE A 72 0.81 40.02 -59.16
CA ILE A 72 0.19 41.16 -59.83
C ILE A 72 -0.98 41.60 -58.96
N SER A 73 -0.93 42.83 -58.47
CA SER A 73 -1.95 43.39 -57.59
C SER A 73 -2.41 44.75 -58.09
N ARG A 74 -3.72 44.99 -58.08
CA ARG A 74 -4.29 46.33 -58.23
C ARG A 74 -4.17 47.09 -56.91
N ILE A 75 -3.52 48.25 -56.95
CA ILE A 75 -3.36 49.19 -55.84
C ILE A 75 -3.85 50.56 -56.30
N VAL A 76 -5.11 50.86 -56.04
CA VAL A 76 -5.72 52.15 -56.37
C VAL A 76 -5.36 53.17 -55.28
N PRO A 77 -4.89 54.39 -55.64
CA PRO A 77 -4.68 55.46 -54.68
C PRO A 77 -5.96 55.82 -53.91
N LEU A 78 -5.85 56.00 -52.60
CA LEU A 78 -6.97 56.35 -51.70
C LEU A 78 -7.29 57.86 -51.76
N ASP A 79 -7.59 58.36 -52.96
CA ASP A 79 -7.94 59.75 -53.21
C ASP A 79 -9.15 59.89 -54.14
N ARG A 80 -9.82 61.04 -54.05
CA ARG A 80 -10.89 61.43 -54.98
C ARG A 80 -10.54 62.76 -55.62
N THR A 81 -10.22 62.70 -56.91
CA THR A 81 -9.78 63.87 -57.70
C THR A 81 -10.92 64.47 -58.53
N THR A 82 -12.04 63.77 -58.69
CA THR A 82 -13.21 64.23 -59.46
C THR A 82 -14.07 65.22 -58.67
N ASN A 83 -14.25 66.44 -59.19
CA ASN A 83 -15.13 67.46 -58.62
C ASN A 83 -16.33 67.77 -59.54
N TYR A 84 -17.54 67.35 -59.15
CA TYR A 84 -18.77 67.63 -59.91
C TYR A 84 -19.16 69.10 -59.80
N GLN A 85 -19.38 69.75 -60.94
CA GLN A 85 -19.76 71.16 -60.98
C GLN A 85 -21.25 71.35 -60.72
N TYR A 86 -21.62 72.34 -59.91
CA TYR A 86 -23.02 72.74 -59.71
C TYR A 86 -23.60 73.30 -61.02
N ASN A 87 -24.74 72.75 -61.47
CA ASN A 87 -25.36 73.02 -62.79
C ASN A 87 -24.53 72.61 -64.03
N GLY A 88 -23.53 71.73 -63.89
CA GLY A 88 -22.83 71.14 -65.03
C GLY A 88 -23.60 69.97 -65.68
N ASP A 89 -23.19 69.58 -66.89
CA ASP A 89 -23.74 68.41 -67.58
C ASP A 89 -23.50 67.13 -66.78
N PHE A 90 -24.55 66.33 -66.58
CA PHE A 90 -24.42 65.01 -65.97
C PHE A 90 -23.84 64.01 -66.98
N ARG A 91 -22.52 63.75 -66.87
CA ARG A 91 -21.83 62.73 -67.68
C ARG A 91 -21.82 61.41 -66.93
N ASN A 92 -22.71 60.50 -67.32
CA ASN A 92 -22.81 59.16 -66.74
C ASN A 92 -21.47 58.40 -66.73
N GLU A 93 -20.62 58.58 -67.74
CA GLU A 93 -19.29 57.95 -67.81
C GLU A 93 -18.35 58.41 -66.69
N THR A 94 -18.32 59.72 -66.40
CA THR A 94 -17.50 60.27 -65.31
C THR A 94 -17.97 59.76 -63.96
N VAL A 95 -19.29 59.72 -63.76
CA VAL A 95 -19.90 59.27 -62.50
C VAL A 95 -19.71 57.76 -62.28
N ASN A 96 -19.92 56.95 -63.32
CA ASN A 96 -19.70 55.51 -63.23
C ASN A 96 -18.24 55.16 -62.95
N LYS A 97 -17.27 55.88 -63.54
CA LYS A 97 -15.84 55.68 -63.24
C LYS A 97 -15.50 56.03 -61.79
N ASP A 98 -16.06 57.11 -61.24
CA ASP A 98 -15.85 57.52 -59.84
C ASP A 98 -16.43 56.47 -58.86
N PHE A 99 -17.61 55.91 -59.16
CA PHE A 99 -18.21 54.83 -58.37
C PHE A 99 -17.48 53.49 -58.52
N ASP A 100 -17.11 53.10 -59.74
CA ASP A 100 -16.33 51.89 -59.98
C ASP A 100 -14.99 51.95 -59.22
N ARG A 101 -14.31 53.11 -59.21
CA ARG A 101 -13.06 53.32 -58.46
C ARG A 101 -13.25 53.11 -56.95
N GLN A 102 -14.37 53.57 -56.38
CA GLN A 102 -14.67 53.32 -54.96
C GLN A 102 -14.86 51.83 -54.66
N ILE A 103 -15.59 51.10 -55.52
CA ILE A 103 -15.74 49.65 -55.35
C ILE A 103 -14.39 48.93 -55.45
N MET A 104 -13.48 49.38 -56.34
CA MET A 104 -12.13 48.82 -56.43
C MET A 104 -11.30 49.03 -55.15
N ILE A 105 -11.46 50.19 -54.50
CA ILE A 105 -10.83 50.50 -53.22
C ILE A 105 -11.41 49.59 -52.12
N ASP A 106 -12.73 49.44 -52.04
CA ASP A 106 -13.38 48.57 -51.06
C ASP A 106 -12.92 47.12 -51.20
N GLN A 107 -12.81 46.63 -52.43
CA GLN A 107 -12.25 45.31 -52.74
C GLN A 107 -10.80 45.14 -52.28
N GLN A 108 -9.97 46.14 -52.54
CA GLN A 108 -8.57 46.15 -52.11
C GLN A 108 -8.45 46.15 -50.58
N LEU A 109 -9.25 46.96 -49.89
CA LEU A 109 -9.27 46.98 -48.43
C LEU A 109 -9.77 45.65 -47.86
N GLN A 110 -10.79 45.05 -48.47
CA GLN A 110 -11.30 43.73 -48.07
C GLN A 110 -10.21 42.65 -48.22
N GLU A 111 -9.46 42.62 -49.32
CA GLU A 111 -8.32 41.70 -49.51
C GLU A 111 -7.27 41.88 -48.40
N GLN A 112 -6.93 43.13 -48.06
CA GLN A 112 -5.95 43.42 -47.02
C GLN A 112 -6.44 42.99 -45.64
N ILE A 113 -7.73 43.18 -45.34
CA ILE A 113 -8.36 42.72 -44.10
C ILE A 113 -8.39 41.19 -44.05
N ASP A 114 -8.66 40.51 -45.16
CA ASP A 114 -8.75 39.04 -45.20
C ASP A 114 -7.44 38.32 -44.96
N ARG A 115 -6.31 38.97 -45.23
CA ARG A 115 -4.96 38.47 -44.90
C ARG A 115 -4.38 39.01 -43.58
N ALA A 116 -5.11 39.83 -42.85
CA ALA A 116 -4.69 40.34 -41.54
C ALA A 116 -4.97 39.31 -40.43
N VAL A 117 -4.24 39.42 -39.32
CA VAL A 117 -4.58 38.68 -38.08
C VAL A 117 -5.82 39.32 -37.47
N LYS A 118 -6.89 38.53 -37.31
CA LYS A 118 -8.18 38.99 -36.77
C LYS A 118 -8.37 38.46 -35.36
N VAL A 119 -8.69 39.35 -34.43
CA VAL A 119 -9.19 38.99 -33.08
C VAL A 119 -10.72 39.02 -33.08
N PRO A 120 -11.39 38.30 -32.16
CA PRO A 120 -12.84 38.39 -32.00
C PRO A 120 -13.31 39.83 -31.79
N PRO A 121 -14.48 40.24 -32.34
CA PRO A 121 -14.94 41.63 -32.31
C PRO A 121 -15.31 42.14 -30.90
N ASP A 122 -15.46 41.26 -29.93
CA ASP A 122 -15.70 41.53 -28.51
C ASP A 122 -14.44 41.39 -27.65
N SER A 123 -13.28 41.16 -28.27
CA SER A 123 -12.00 41.03 -27.57
C SER A 123 -11.31 42.38 -27.39
N ASP A 124 -10.80 42.63 -26.19
CA ASP A 124 -9.91 43.76 -25.89
C ASP A 124 -8.44 43.46 -26.26
N THR A 125 -8.14 42.28 -26.83
CA THR A 125 -6.78 41.85 -27.18
C THR A 125 -6.25 42.60 -28.40
N ASP A 126 -5.07 43.22 -28.27
CA ASP A 126 -4.32 43.75 -29.40
C ASP A 126 -3.77 42.60 -30.27
N PRO A 127 -3.99 42.57 -31.59
CA PRO A 127 -3.41 41.56 -32.48
C PRO A 127 -1.88 41.41 -32.36
N ASP A 128 -1.16 42.47 -32.01
CA ASP A 128 0.30 42.41 -31.80
C ASP A 128 0.65 41.61 -30.54
N ASP A 129 -0.16 41.70 -29.49
CA ASP A 129 0.00 40.91 -28.26
C ASP A 129 -0.26 39.42 -28.52
N LEU A 130 -1.27 39.10 -29.33
CA LEU A 130 -1.56 37.71 -29.73
C LEU A 130 -0.39 37.10 -30.52
N ILE A 131 0.23 37.87 -31.41
CA ILE A 131 1.43 37.43 -32.15
C ILE A 131 2.61 37.21 -31.20
N ALA A 132 2.78 38.07 -30.19
CA ALA A 132 3.83 37.92 -29.18
C ALA A 132 3.61 36.66 -28.32
N GLU A 133 2.38 36.38 -27.94
CA GLU A 133 2.00 35.18 -27.18
C GLU A 133 2.26 33.90 -27.99
N LEU A 134 1.84 33.86 -29.26
CA LEU A 134 2.08 32.72 -30.15
C LEU A 134 3.57 32.42 -30.34
N LYS A 135 4.42 33.46 -30.41
CA LYS A 135 5.88 33.29 -30.45
C LYS A 135 6.41 32.72 -29.14
N ALA A 136 5.95 33.24 -28.01
CA ALA A 136 6.37 32.73 -26.70
C ALA A 136 5.93 31.27 -26.49
N ASP A 137 4.77 30.87 -27.00
CA ASP A 137 4.31 29.48 -26.96
C ASP A 137 5.13 28.57 -27.88
N ALA A 138 5.53 29.05 -29.05
CA ALA A 138 6.47 28.33 -29.91
C ALA A 138 7.82 28.10 -29.22
N ASP A 139 8.37 29.12 -28.55
CA ASP A 139 9.62 29.00 -27.78
C ASP A 139 9.48 28.02 -26.61
N ARG A 140 8.33 28.02 -25.92
CA ARG A 140 8.03 27.05 -24.85
C ARG A 140 7.93 25.62 -25.39
N ALA A 141 7.32 25.44 -26.55
CA ALA A 141 7.19 24.14 -27.20
C ALA A 141 8.56 23.59 -27.64
N GLU A 142 9.43 24.44 -28.18
CA GLU A 142 10.82 24.09 -28.48
C GLU A 142 11.59 23.70 -27.22
N ALA A 143 11.51 24.50 -26.16
CA ALA A 143 12.16 24.17 -24.89
C ALA A 143 11.62 22.87 -24.24
N ALA A 144 10.34 22.53 -24.47
CA ALA A 144 9.75 21.27 -24.01
C ALA A 144 10.24 20.07 -24.85
N ARG A 145 10.38 20.23 -26.17
CA ARG A 145 10.98 19.22 -27.05
C ARG A 145 12.42 18.93 -26.62
N ASP A 146 13.24 19.96 -26.44
CA ASP A 146 14.65 19.81 -26.11
C ASP A 146 14.86 19.16 -24.72
N LYS A 147 13.98 19.45 -23.75
CA LYS A 147 13.96 18.74 -22.47
C LYS A 147 13.58 17.26 -22.62
N THR A 148 12.66 16.95 -23.53
CA THR A 148 12.24 15.57 -23.80
C THR A 148 13.36 14.78 -24.47
N GLU A 149 14.08 15.40 -25.39
CA GLU A 149 15.28 14.83 -26.04
C GLU A 149 16.41 14.62 -25.02
N ALA A 150 16.68 15.60 -24.15
CA ALA A 150 17.67 15.44 -23.07
C ALA A 150 17.28 14.37 -22.03
N ILE A 151 15.98 14.14 -21.80
CA ILE A 151 15.49 13.03 -20.98
C ILE A 151 15.70 11.70 -21.72
N ALA A 152 15.38 11.63 -23.01
CA ALA A 152 15.59 10.43 -23.83
C ALA A 152 17.08 10.04 -23.88
N ASP A 153 17.98 11.01 -24.00
CA ASP A 153 19.43 10.79 -23.97
C ASP A 153 19.95 10.38 -22.58
N LYS A 154 19.38 10.96 -21.50
CA LYS A 154 19.79 10.67 -20.12
C LYS A 154 19.29 9.32 -19.60
N PHE A 155 18.15 8.86 -20.10
CA PHE A 155 17.58 7.53 -19.81
C PHE A 155 17.86 6.52 -20.93
N GLY A 156 18.93 6.77 -21.70
CA GLY A 156 19.40 5.89 -22.76
C GLY A 156 19.21 4.42 -22.38
N ASP A 157 18.36 3.78 -23.18
CA ASP A 157 18.13 2.35 -23.24
C ASP A 157 17.10 1.73 -22.26
N VAL A 158 15.84 2.19 -22.37
CA VAL A 158 14.69 1.38 -21.93
C VAL A 158 14.70 0.00 -22.60
N ASP A 159 15.17 -0.09 -23.85
CA ASP A 159 15.29 -1.35 -24.57
C ASP A 159 16.37 -2.27 -24.00
N SER A 160 17.52 -1.77 -23.54
CA SER A 160 18.49 -2.61 -22.82
C SER A 160 18.03 -2.96 -21.43
N ALA A 161 17.36 -2.07 -20.70
CA ALA A 161 16.79 -2.44 -19.40
C ALA A 161 15.69 -3.52 -19.56
N VAL A 162 14.87 -3.42 -20.61
CA VAL A 162 13.87 -4.43 -20.98
C VAL A 162 14.55 -5.70 -21.48
N THR A 163 15.60 -5.60 -22.27
CA THR A 163 16.37 -6.73 -22.79
C THR A 163 17.12 -7.44 -21.66
N GLU A 164 17.70 -6.73 -20.70
CA GLU A 164 18.32 -7.29 -19.50
C GLU A 164 17.28 -7.97 -18.61
N ALA A 165 16.09 -7.38 -18.45
CA ALA A 165 14.99 -7.99 -17.72
C ALA A 165 14.42 -9.23 -18.44
N GLN A 166 14.35 -9.20 -19.77
CA GLN A 166 13.95 -10.34 -20.60
C GLN A 166 15.02 -11.44 -20.56
N ASN A 167 16.31 -11.11 -20.67
CA ASN A 167 17.42 -12.04 -20.53
C ASN A 167 17.42 -12.67 -19.12
N ALA A 168 17.21 -11.89 -18.07
CA ALA A 168 17.12 -12.43 -16.70
C ALA A 168 15.90 -13.33 -16.49
N ARG A 169 14.77 -13.04 -17.16
CA ARG A 169 13.58 -13.91 -17.20
C ARG A 169 13.86 -15.20 -17.95
N ASP A 170 14.48 -15.10 -19.13
CA ASP A 170 14.76 -16.22 -20.01
C ASP A 170 15.84 -17.12 -19.38
N ASP A 171 16.86 -16.55 -18.73
CA ASP A 171 17.85 -17.28 -17.92
C ASP A 171 17.21 -18.03 -16.74
N ALA A 172 16.21 -17.42 -16.09
CA ALA A 172 15.47 -18.05 -15.01
C ALA A 172 14.56 -19.19 -15.51
N GLN A 173 13.98 -19.04 -16.69
CA GLN A 173 13.19 -20.08 -17.35
C GLN A 173 14.09 -21.23 -17.83
N ASP A 174 15.23 -20.93 -18.45
CA ASP A 174 16.27 -21.88 -18.83
C ASP A 174 16.79 -22.66 -17.62
N ALA A 175 17.02 -21.98 -16.49
CA ALA A 175 17.43 -22.64 -15.26
C ALA A 175 16.34 -23.58 -14.70
N ALA A 176 15.06 -23.21 -14.83
CA ALA A 176 13.93 -24.06 -14.45
C ALA A 176 13.78 -25.27 -15.38
N GLU A 177 13.88 -25.07 -16.70
CA GLU A 177 13.85 -26.15 -17.70
C GLU A 177 15.07 -27.08 -17.56
N ARG A 178 16.26 -26.55 -17.25
CA ARG A 178 17.45 -27.35 -16.91
C ARG A 178 17.28 -28.09 -15.60
N ALA A 179 16.62 -27.52 -14.60
CA ALA A 179 16.29 -28.23 -13.35
C ALA A 179 15.27 -29.35 -13.58
N GLU A 180 14.28 -29.15 -14.44
CA GLU A 180 13.27 -30.14 -14.80
C GLU A 180 13.83 -31.24 -15.72
N SER A 181 14.75 -30.88 -16.63
CA SER A 181 15.52 -31.80 -17.46
C SER A 181 16.56 -32.56 -16.64
N ALA A 182 17.19 -31.94 -15.64
CA ALA A 182 18.08 -32.60 -14.68
C ALA A 182 17.29 -33.52 -13.74
N ALA A 183 16.07 -33.15 -13.33
CA ALA A 183 15.17 -34.02 -12.58
C ALA A 183 14.71 -35.23 -13.44
N SER A 184 14.38 -34.99 -14.71
CA SER A 184 14.02 -36.04 -15.67
C SER A 184 15.21 -36.95 -16.03
N SER A 185 16.41 -36.38 -16.14
CA SER A 185 17.66 -37.10 -16.38
C SER A 185 18.13 -37.84 -15.13
N ALA A 186 17.86 -37.34 -13.92
CA ALA A 186 18.10 -38.05 -12.67
C ALA A 186 17.17 -39.27 -12.52
N ILE A 187 15.94 -39.21 -13.05
CA ILE A 187 15.02 -40.35 -13.14
C ILE A 187 15.51 -41.40 -14.15
N VAL A 188 16.17 -41.00 -15.24
CA VAL A 188 16.72 -41.92 -16.26
C VAL A 188 18.13 -42.44 -15.88
N ALA A 189 18.91 -41.69 -15.09
CA ALA A 189 20.27 -42.05 -14.66
C ALA A 189 20.31 -42.90 -13.36
N SER A 190 19.20 -43.02 -12.64
CA SER A 190 19.06 -43.85 -11.44
C SER A 190 18.32 -45.15 -11.78
N GLY A 191 19.00 -46.11 -12.41
CA GLY A 191 18.44 -47.39 -12.85
C GLY A 191 18.02 -48.35 -11.73
N ILE A 192 17.21 -47.88 -10.78
CA ILE A 192 16.60 -48.64 -9.69
C ILE A 192 15.08 -48.52 -9.82
N TYR A 193 14.43 -49.62 -10.15
CA TYR A 193 12.96 -49.71 -10.19
C TYR A 193 12.42 -50.31 -8.90
N GLU A 194 11.21 -49.93 -8.51
CA GLU A 194 10.60 -50.42 -7.26
C GLU A 194 9.95 -51.80 -7.43
N SER A 195 9.73 -52.25 -8.67
CA SER A 195 9.24 -53.59 -8.97
C SER A 195 9.59 -54.03 -10.39
N VAL A 196 9.52 -55.35 -10.64
CA VAL A 196 9.70 -55.93 -11.97
C VAL A 196 8.66 -55.41 -12.97
N ALA A 197 7.42 -55.17 -12.53
CA ALA A 197 6.36 -54.63 -13.38
C ALA A 197 6.70 -53.21 -13.88
N GLN A 198 7.18 -52.35 -12.98
CA GLN A 198 7.58 -50.98 -13.33
C GLN A 198 8.79 -50.96 -14.30
N ALA A 199 9.76 -51.85 -14.10
CA ALA A 199 10.87 -52.01 -15.03
C ALA A 199 10.40 -52.54 -16.40
N GLN A 200 9.40 -53.43 -16.41
CA GLN A 200 8.82 -53.98 -17.64
C GLN A 200 8.07 -52.90 -18.43
N ASP A 201 7.32 -52.03 -17.77
CA ASP A 201 6.66 -50.89 -18.41
C ASP A 201 7.68 -49.90 -19.01
N ALA A 202 8.79 -49.67 -18.32
CA ALA A 202 9.88 -48.84 -18.82
C ALA A 202 10.61 -49.47 -20.02
N ALA A 203 10.79 -50.79 -20.03
CA ALA A 203 11.32 -51.53 -21.19
C ALA A 203 10.37 -51.44 -22.40
N ASN A 204 9.05 -51.60 -22.18
CA ASN A 204 8.03 -51.47 -23.21
C ASN A 204 7.97 -50.05 -23.80
N ALA A 205 8.21 -49.03 -22.97
CA ALA A 205 8.30 -47.64 -23.38
C ALA A 205 9.64 -47.27 -24.03
N GLY A 206 10.55 -48.23 -24.26
CA GLY A 206 11.84 -48.01 -24.90
C GLY A 206 12.89 -47.31 -24.02
N LYS A 207 12.62 -47.15 -22.72
CA LYS A 207 13.49 -46.44 -21.77
C LYS A 207 14.63 -47.31 -21.22
N ILE A 208 14.51 -48.64 -21.33
CA ILE A 208 15.57 -49.60 -20.98
C ILE A 208 16.03 -50.26 -22.29
N PRO A 209 17.22 -49.91 -22.82
CA PRO A 209 17.72 -50.52 -24.06
C PRO A 209 17.85 -52.03 -23.96
N VAL A 210 17.58 -52.75 -25.06
CA VAL A 210 17.74 -54.21 -25.12
C VAL A 210 19.18 -54.60 -24.81
N GLY A 211 19.37 -55.59 -23.93
CA GLY A 211 20.66 -56.10 -23.49
C GLY A 211 21.25 -55.38 -22.27
N SER A 212 20.68 -54.24 -21.86
CA SER A 212 21.15 -53.47 -20.70
C SER A 212 20.76 -54.10 -19.36
N LEU A 213 21.60 -53.87 -18.35
CA LEU A 213 21.34 -54.26 -16.97
C LEU A 213 20.56 -53.17 -16.24
N VAL A 214 19.71 -53.59 -15.31
CA VAL A 214 18.87 -52.72 -14.49
C VAL A 214 18.80 -53.27 -13.07
N SER A 215 18.71 -52.40 -12.07
CA SER A 215 18.60 -52.80 -10.68
C SER A 215 17.16 -52.64 -10.20
N ILE A 216 16.66 -53.55 -9.35
CA ILE A 216 15.28 -53.55 -8.85
C ILE A 216 15.27 -53.86 -7.36
N LEU A 217 14.49 -53.13 -6.56
CA LEU A 217 14.34 -53.40 -5.13
C LEU A 217 13.61 -54.73 -4.88
N LEU A 218 14.13 -55.55 -3.96
CA LEU A 218 13.65 -56.94 -3.76
C LEU A 218 12.79 -57.16 -2.53
N ASP A 219 12.85 -56.27 -1.54
CA ASP A 219 12.11 -56.40 -0.28
C ASP A 219 11.28 -55.15 0.01
N ASN A 220 10.17 -55.31 0.74
CA ASN A 220 9.27 -54.22 1.12
C ASN A 220 9.97 -53.14 1.98
N ASN A 221 11.12 -53.46 2.57
CA ASN A 221 11.92 -52.55 3.38
C ASN A 221 13.12 -51.93 2.64
N LYS A 222 13.26 -52.16 1.32
CA LYS A 222 14.26 -51.53 0.45
C LYS A 222 15.73 -51.77 0.86
N ARG A 223 16.04 -52.88 1.55
CA ARG A 223 17.39 -53.22 2.04
C ARG A 223 18.26 -53.88 1.00
N PHE A 224 17.65 -54.57 0.02
CA PHE A 224 18.38 -55.29 -1.02
C PHE A 224 17.92 -54.92 -2.43
N VAL A 225 18.88 -54.86 -3.35
CA VAL A 225 18.67 -54.57 -4.76
C VAL A 225 19.13 -55.77 -5.59
N GLY A 226 18.25 -56.28 -6.46
CA GLY A 226 18.54 -57.36 -7.39
C GLY A 226 18.88 -56.85 -8.78
N VAL A 227 19.79 -57.54 -9.47
CA VAL A 227 20.19 -57.18 -10.85
C VAL A 227 19.36 -57.96 -11.87
N TYR A 228 18.81 -57.25 -12.84
CA TYR A 228 18.02 -57.76 -13.95
C TYR A 228 18.59 -57.30 -15.29
N ARG A 229 18.17 -57.93 -16.38
CA ARG A 229 18.54 -57.56 -17.75
C ARG A 229 17.29 -57.44 -18.61
N ASN A 230 17.28 -56.48 -19.52
CA ASN A 230 16.31 -56.47 -20.62
C ASN A 230 16.73 -57.49 -21.70
N ALA A 231 16.16 -58.68 -21.69
CA ALA A 231 16.36 -59.71 -22.70
C ALA A 231 15.30 -59.56 -23.81
N ASN A 232 15.64 -58.80 -24.86
CA ASN A 232 14.81 -58.58 -26.05
C ASN A 232 13.39 -58.07 -25.75
N GLY A 233 13.27 -57.11 -24.83
CA GLY A 233 12.00 -56.49 -24.44
C GLY A 233 11.44 -57.01 -23.12
N THR A 234 11.97 -58.10 -22.57
CA THR A 234 11.49 -58.70 -21.31
C THR A 234 12.53 -58.56 -20.19
N ILE A 235 12.12 -58.09 -19.02
CA ILE A 235 12.98 -57.96 -17.84
C ILE A 235 13.13 -59.32 -17.14
N VAL A 236 14.35 -59.83 -17.06
CA VAL A 236 14.69 -61.14 -16.46
C VAL A 236 15.82 -61.02 -15.43
N PRO A 237 15.81 -61.80 -14.33
CA PRO A 237 16.84 -61.73 -13.31
C PRO A 237 18.20 -62.22 -13.84
N VAL A 238 19.29 -61.61 -13.36
CA VAL A 238 20.66 -62.05 -13.68
C VAL A 238 21.17 -62.92 -12.54
N ASN A 239 21.46 -64.16 -12.86
CA ASN A 239 21.94 -65.13 -11.88
C ASN A 239 23.46 -65.30 -11.96
N ASP A 240 24.08 -65.68 -10.83
CA ASP A 240 25.47 -66.06 -10.74
C ASP A 240 25.74 -67.44 -11.36
N ALA A 241 27.01 -67.88 -11.36
CA ALA A 241 27.41 -69.17 -11.91
C ALA A 241 26.81 -70.39 -11.19
N ALA A 242 26.26 -70.21 -9.97
CA ALA A 242 25.57 -71.24 -9.21
C ALA A 242 24.04 -71.20 -9.41
N GLY A 243 23.53 -70.25 -10.20
CA GLY A 243 22.11 -70.10 -10.51
C GLY A 243 21.33 -69.22 -9.53
N ASN A 244 21.99 -68.55 -8.58
CA ASN A 244 21.33 -67.66 -7.61
C ASN A 244 21.22 -66.23 -8.16
N HIS A 245 20.14 -65.53 -7.84
CA HIS A 245 19.94 -64.15 -8.27
C HIS A 245 20.98 -63.21 -7.63
N ILE A 246 21.68 -62.43 -8.45
CA ILE A 246 22.70 -61.49 -7.99
C ILE A 246 22.03 -60.31 -7.28
N THR A 247 22.41 -60.09 -6.01
CA THR A 247 21.86 -59.03 -5.15
C THR A 247 22.97 -58.24 -4.45
N TYR A 248 22.69 -56.97 -4.15
CA TYR A 248 23.58 -56.07 -3.41
C TYR A 248 22.81 -55.36 -2.29
N PRO A 249 23.47 -55.02 -1.16
CA PRO A 249 22.86 -54.16 -0.14
C PRO A 249 22.61 -52.75 -0.71
N SER A 250 21.49 -52.13 -0.32
CA SER A 250 21.19 -50.74 -0.72
C SER A 250 22.06 -49.74 0.05
N GLY A 251 22.28 -48.54 -0.50
CA GLY A 251 23.02 -47.47 0.17
C GLY A 251 22.44 -47.14 1.56
N GLN A 252 21.11 -47.15 1.67
CA GLN A 252 20.40 -46.94 2.94
C GLN A 252 20.79 -47.99 4.00
N TYR A 253 20.94 -49.26 3.63
CA TYR A 253 21.35 -50.31 4.58
C TYR A 253 22.82 -50.17 5.00
N VAL A 254 23.69 -49.71 4.10
CA VAL A 254 25.10 -49.42 4.41
C VAL A 254 25.21 -48.24 5.36
N ASP A 255 24.41 -47.19 5.18
CA ASP A 255 24.37 -46.01 6.05
C ASP A 255 23.79 -46.35 7.44
N GLU A 256 22.76 -47.20 7.52
CA GLU A 256 22.21 -47.72 8.79
C GLU A 256 23.28 -48.50 9.60
N ILE A 257 24.10 -49.30 8.91
CA ILE A 257 25.23 -49.99 9.54
C ILE A 257 26.33 -49.00 9.96
N GLY A 258 26.66 -48.02 9.12
CA GLY A 258 27.64 -46.97 9.42
C GLY A 258 27.26 -46.17 10.66
N THR A 259 26.01 -45.74 10.76
CA THR A 259 25.48 -45.01 11.94
C THR A 259 25.55 -45.87 13.21
N SER A 260 25.28 -47.18 13.09
CA SER A 260 25.39 -48.11 14.21
C SER A 260 26.84 -48.34 14.65
N LEU A 261 27.79 -48.31 13.72
CA LEU A 261 29.23 -48.41 13.99
C LEU A 261 29.78 -47.14 14.64
N GLU A 262 29.41 -45.96 14.13
CA GLU A 262 29.79 -44.67 14.72
C GLU A 262 29.24 -44.51 16.15
N ALA A 263 28.01 -44.96 16.40
CA ALA A 263 27.43 -45.01 17.74
C ALA A 263 28.18 -45.96 18.69
N LEU A 264 28.82 -47.02 18.16
CA LEU A 264 29.67 -47.91 18.94
C LEU A 264 31.04 -47.27 19.24
N GLU A 265 31.59 -46.58 18.25
CA GLU A 265 32.91 -45.93 18.30
C GLU A 265 32.91 -44.71 19.24
N GLN A 266 31.85 -43.89 19.24
CA GLN A 266 31.67 -42.78 20.18
C GLN A 266 31.48 -43.23 21.64
N ARG A 267 31.03 -44.46 21.89
CA ARG A 267 30.85 -44.99 23.26
C ARG A 267 32.12 -45.56 23.88
N THR A 268 33.19 -45.77 23.12
CA THR A 268 34.36 -46.53 23.59
C THR A 268 35.72 -45.89 23.34
N ALA A 269 35.83 -44.83 22.55
CA ALA A 269 37.12 -44.21 22.24
C ALA A 269 37.49 -43.05 23.18
N GLY A 270 38.07 -43.34 24.36
CA GLY A 270 38.78 -42.29 25.10
C GLY A 270 39.28 -42.62 26.51
N VAL A 271 38.62 -43.52 27.22
CA VAL A 271 38.98 -43.88 28.60
C VAL A 271 39.12 -45.40 28.69
N TYR A 272 40.35 -45.86 28.91
CA TYR A 272 40.64 -47.25 29.15
C TYR A 272 40.55 -47.52 30.64
N THR A 273 39.72 -48.48 31.01
CA THR A 273 39.66 -49.00 32.36
C THR A 273 40.61 -50.19 32.45
N ILE A 274 41.60 -50.09 33.32
CA ILE A 274 42.51 -51.20 33.65
C ILE A 274 42.16 -51.63 35.06
N ASP A 275 41.67 -52.85 35.20
CA ASP A 275 41.44 -53.47 36.50
C ASP A 275 42.66 -54.32 36.89
N GLU A 276 43.36 -53.89 37.94
CA GLU A 276 44.54 -54.57 38.45
C GLU A 276 44.15 -55.71 39.40
N GLN A 277 44.98 -56.76 39.45
CA GLN A 277 44.69 -57.97 40.24
C GLN A 277 44.63 -57.73 41.76
N ASP A 278 45.13 -56.58 42.23
CA ASP A 278 45.08 -56.15 43.63
C ASP A 278 43.78 -55.38 43.99
N GLY A 279 42.82 -55.30 43.07
CA GLY A 279 41.49 -54.74 43.28
C GLY A 279 41.40 -53.24 43.00
N ARG A 280 42.40 -52.65 42.33
CA ARG A 280 42.40 -51.25 41.91
C ARG A 280 41.83 -51.11 40.50
N THR A 281 41.11 -50.01 40.26
CA THR A 281 40.57 -49.67 38.93
C THR A 281 41.17 -48.36 38.46
N ILE A 282 41.91 -48.40 37.36
CA ILE A 282 42.65 -47.27 36.81
C ILE A 282 41.99 -46.81 35.51
N PHE A 283 41.72 -45.50 35.42
CA PHE A 283 41.26 -44.85 34.21
C PHE A 283 42.45 -44.18 33.53
N ALA A 284 42.85 -44.69 32.37
CA ALA A 284 44.02 -44.23 31.63
C ALA A 284 43.72 -44.00 30.14
N ASP A 285 44.57 -43.23 29.49
CA ASP A 285 44.54 -43.12 28.03
C ASP A 285 45.28 -44.28 27.35
N LYS A 286 45.18 -44.37 26.01
CA LYS A 286 45.87 -45.37 25.19
C LYS A 286 47.40 -45.36 25.28
N ARG A 287 48.01 -44.37 25.96
CA ARG A 287 49.45 -44.23 26.16
C ARG A 287 49.85 -44.56 27.61
N GLY A 288 48.92 -45.05 28.43
CA GLY A 288 49.15 -45.48 29.82
C GLY A 288 49.23 -44.32 30.82
N ARG A 289 48.79 -43.11 30.45
CA ARG A 289 48.77 -41.97 31.37
C ARG A 289 47.52 -42.05 32.23
N MET A 290 47.69 -42.20 33.54
CA MET A 290 46.60 -42.32 34.50
C MET A 290 45.93 -40.96 34.71
N ALA A 291 44.61 -40.90 34.57
CA ALA A 291 43.81 -39.73 34.90
C ALA A 291 43.23 -39.84 36.32
N MET A 292 42.79 -41.04 36.69
CA MET A 292 42.17 -41.34 37.98
C MET A 292 42.40 -42.81 38.35
N GLU A 293 42.62 -43.07 39.63
CA GLU A 293 42.66 -44.43 40.19
C GLU A 293 41.70 -44.54 41.36
N ILE A 294 40.98 -45.66 41.41
CA ILE A 294 40.17 -46.07 42.54
C ILE A 294 40.91 -47.21 43.23
N LEU A 295 41.31 -46.98 44.47
CA LEU A 295 42.00 -47.98 45.28
C LEU A 295 41.01 -49.05 45.79
N SER A 296 41.52 -50.21 46.18
CA SER A 296 40.68 -51.33 46.63
C SER A 296 39.88 -51.05 47.92
N ASN A 297 40.25 -50.02 48.67
CA ASN A 297 39.49 -49.51 49.82
C ASN A 297 38.43 -48.45 49.47
N GLY A 298 38.30 -48.08 48.18
CA GLY A 298 37.34 -47.10 47.66
C GLY A 298 37.86 -45.67 47.56
N ASP A 299 39.07 -45.38 48.05
CA ASP A 299 39.66 -44.04 47.94
C ASP A 299 40.03 -43.70 46.49
N LYS A 300 39.89 -42.43 46.13
CA LYS A 300 40.07 -41.93 44.77
C LYS A 300 41.27 -41.01 44.69
N THR A 301 42.20 -41.32 43.79
CA THR A 301 43.38 -40.49 43.53
C THR A 301 43.33 -39.95 42.11
N LEU A 302 43.48 -38.63 41.96
CA LEU A 302 43.59 -37.94 40.68
C LEU A 302 45.06 -37.63 40.40
N TYR A 303 45.52 -37.92 39.19
CA TYR A 303 46.91 -37.73 38.82
C TYR A 303 47.07 -36.51 37.91
N GLY A 304 48.09 -35.68 38.19
CA GLY A 304 48.42 -34.46 37.42
C GLY A 304 47.86 -33.16 38.01
N LYS A 305 48.06 -32.04 37.30
CA LYS A 305 47.47 -30.73 37.66
C LYS A 305 46.03 -30.68 37.14
N THR A 306 45.12 -31.34 37.82
CA THR A 306 43.70 -31.34 37.43
C THR A 306 43.07 -30.01 37.85
N GLN A 307 42.72 -29.17 36.88
CA GLN A 307 41.95 -27.94 37.11
C GLN A 307 40.56 -28.11 36.47
N ALA A 308 39.51 -28.00 37.28
CA ALA A 308 38.14 -27.93 36.78
C ALA A 308 37.84 -26.47 36.43
N TYR A 309 37.95 -26.13 35.14
CA TYR A 309 37.54 -24.84 34.59
C TYR A 309 36.34 -25.08 33.68
N ASP A 310 35.14 -24.87 34.22
CA ASP A 310 33.86 -24.83 33.50
C ASP A 310 33.42 -26.02 32.63
N LEU A 311 32.12 -26.30 32.71
CA LEU A 311 31.43 -27.19 31.77
C LEU A 311 30.93 -26.34 30.61
N ALA A 312 31.76 -26.17 29.58
CA ALA A 312 31.39 -25.48 28.34
C ALA A 312 31.04 -26.51 27.25
N VAL A 313 29.79 -26.46 26.79
CA VAL A 313 29.34 -27.09 25.54
C VAL A 313 29.64 -26.10 24.41
N ASN A 314 30.60 -26.46 23.56
CA ASN A 314 30.93 -25.82 22.28
C ASN A 314 31.23 -27.00 21.31
N ASP A 315 30.81 -27.08 20.05
CA ASP A 315 30.34 -26.06 19.12
C ASP A 315 29.51 -26.72 18.01
N SER A 316 28.52 -26.00 17.51
CA SER A 316 27.64 -26.28 16.36
C SER A 316 26.39 -27.14 16.60
N VAL A 317 25.24 -26.52 16.33
CA VAL A 317 23.96 -27.17 16.09
C VAL A 317 23.67 -26.96 14.60
N THR A 318 23.72 -28.04 13.80
CA THR A 318 23.36 -27.99 12.38
C THR A 318 21.84 -28.18 12.24
N LEU A 319 21.10 -27.09 12.04
CA LEU A 319 19.66 -27.14 11.75
C LEU A 319 19.44 -27.31 10.24
N SER A 320 19.68 -28.52 9.70
CA SER A 320 19.37 -28.90 8.30
C SER A 320 19.82 -27.84 7.27
N ASN A 321 18.99 -27.45 6.29
CA ASN A 321 19.26 -26.52 5.17
C ASN A 321 19.66 -25.06 5.57
N SER A 322 20.11 -24.83 6.81
CA SER A 322 20.61 -23.56 7.28
C SER A 322 22.10 -23.63 7.61
N VAL A 323 22.83 -22.64 7.12
CA VAL A 323 24.27 -22.44 7.34
C VAL A 323 24.45 -21.22 8.24
N MET A 324 25.34 -21.35 9.22
CA MET A 324 25.79 -20.23 10.02
C MET A 324 26.62 -19.27 9.16
N LEU A 325 26.26 -17.98 9.14
CA LEU A 325 27.04 -16.94 8.48
C LEU A 325 28.33 -16.70 9.26
N PRO A 326 29.51 -16.82 8.62
CA PRO A 326 30.78 -16.55 9.28
C PRO A 326 30.83 -15.09 9.75
N SER A 327 31.37 -14.84 10.95
CA SER A 327 31.52 -13.48 11.48
C SER A 327 32.49 -12.66 10.63
N ASP A 328 33.51 -13.29 10.06
CA ASP A 328 34.61 -12.61 9.40
C ASP A 328 34.19 -12.38 7.93
N ASP A 329 34.11 -11.12 7.50
CA ASP A 329 33.54 -10.63 6.22
C ASP A 329 32.01 -10.58 6.05
N SER A 330 31.22 -10.98 7.05
CA SER A 330 29.76 -10.77 7.05
C SER A 330 29.36 -9.41 7.62
N ALA A 331 28.24 -8.87 7.15
CA ALA A 331 27.56 -7.72 7.79
C ALA A 331 26.93 -8.09 9.16
N TYR A 332 27.04 -9.34 9.60
CA TYR A 332 26.41 -9.89 10.79
C TYR A 332 27.43 -10.36 11.84
N ASP A 333 27.13 -10.13 13.13
CA ASP A 333 27.82 -10.72 14.29
C ASP A 333 27.41 -12.18 14.50
N PHE A 334 26.18 -12.52 14.13
CA PHE A 334 25.61 -13.88 14.14
C PHE A 334 24.55 -13.96 13.04
N GLY A 335 24.47 -15.07 12.30
CA GLY A 335 23.34 -15.26 11.40
C GLY A 335 23.17 -16.69 10.93
N LEU A 336 21.92 -17.06 10.68
CA LEU A 336 21.48 -18.29 10.02
C LEU A 336 21.01 -17.90 8.63
N ALA A 337 21.57 -18.52 7.60
CA ALA A 337 21.16 -18.32 6.21
C ALA A 337 20.74 -19.65 5.59
N GLY A 338 19.83 -19.62 4.62
CA GLY A 338 19.59 -20.79 3.78
C GLY A 338 20.80 -21.09 2.88
N ASN A 339 20.81 -22.25 2.22
CA ASN A 339 21.87 -22.63 1.25
C ASN A 339 22.07 -21.61 0.11
N ASN A 340 21.12 -20.70 -0.11
CA ASN A 340 21.22 -19.58 -1.05
C ASN A 340 21.85 -18.30 -0.46
N GLN A 341 22.46 -18.38 0.73
CA GLN A 341 23.02 -17.26 1.50
C GLN A 341 22.02 -16.14 1.84
N ARG A 342 20.71 -16.37 1.70
CA ARG A 342 19.69 -15.44 2.22
C ARG A 342 19.57 -15.63 3.72
N VAL A 343 19.74 -14.54 4.46
CA VAL A 343 19.61 -14.51 5.91
C VAL A 343 18.19 -14.90 6.30
N ALA A 344 18.06 -16.04 6.96
CA ALA A 344 16.81 -16.46 7.60
C ALA A 344 16.66 -15.74 8.95
N PHE A 345 17.75 -15.59 9.70
CA PHE A 345 17.80 -14.85 10.96
C PHE A 345 19.21 -14.30 11.19
N GLY A 346 19.42 -13.08 11.70
CA GLY A 346 20.78 -12.63 12.05
C GLY A 346 20.87 -11.30 12.81
N LEU A 347 21.97 -11.09 13.53
CA LEU A 347 22.32 -9.87 14.27
C LEU A 347 23.37 -9.08 13.48
N ARG A 348 23.10 -7.82 13.14
CA ARG A 348 23.99 -7.00 12.29
C ARG A 348 25.16 -6.38 13.06
N LYS A 349 26.34 -6.32 12.43
CA LYS A 349 27.53 -5.60 12.93
C LYS A 349 27.25 -4.11 13.02
N GLY A 350 27.34 -3.54 14.23
CA GLY A 350 27.20 -2.11 14.48
C GLY A 350 25.94 -1.69 15.27
N GLY A 351 25.07 -2.62 15.67
CA GLY A 351 23.93 -2.30 16.55
C GLY A 351 22.84 -3.37 16.54
N ARG A 352 22.06 -3.42 17.63
CA ARG A 352 21.03 -4.42 18.02
C ARG A 352 19.87 -4.62 17.01
N VAL A 353 20.17 -4.84 15.74
CA VAL A 353 19.20 -5.09 14.69
C VAL A 353 19.22 -6.58 14.43
N VAL A 354 18.17 -7.26 14.86
CA VAL A 354 17.86 -8.62 14.42
C VAL A 354 17.26 -8.49 13.02
N GLU A 355 17.60 -9.37 12.08
CA GLU A 355 16.96 -9.49 10.78
C GLU A 355 16.26 -10.84 10.71
N LEU A 356 15.02 -10.89 10.23
CA LEU A 356 14.28 -12.13 9.97
C LEU A 356 13.95 -12.16 8.46
N HIS A 357 14.38 -13.20 7.76
CA HIS A 357 14.28 -13.32 6.30
C HIS A 357 14.87 -12.12 5.54
N GLY A 358 15.95 -11.52 6.04
CA GLY A 358 16.60 -10.34 5.46
C GLY A 358 15.77 -9.05 5.59
N VAL A 359 14.74 -9.06 6.45
CA VAL A 359 14.02 -7.85 6.85
C VAL A 359 14.61 -7.38 8.18
N PRO A 360 15.19 -6.18 8.24
CA PRO A 360 15.67 -5.61 9.48
C PRO A 360 14.52 -5.44 10.46
N MET A 361 14.54 -6.18 11.57
CA MET A 361 13.69 -6.00 12.75
C MET A 361 14.14 -4.76 13.54
N THR A 362 14.44 -3.68 12.82
CA THR A 362 14.90 -2.37 13.33
C THR A 362 13.92 -1.74 14.31
N THR A 363 12.72 -2.32 14.48
CA THR A 363 11.68 -1.88 15.42
C THR A 363 11.17 -2.93 16.40
N GLN A 364 11.64 -4.18 16.37
CA GLN A 364 11.22 -5.14 17.40
C GLN A 364 12.16 -5.06 18.61
N ARG A 365 11.96 -4.01 19.42
CA ARG A 365 12.48 -3.94 20.79
C ARG A 365 11.43 -4.50 21.75
N GLY A 366 11.71 -5.65 22.36
CA GLY A 366 10.97 -6.16 23.53
C GLY A 366 9.53 -6.60 23.28
N ALA A 367 8.77 -6.83 24.36
CA ALA A 367 7.35 -7.11 24.32
C ALA A 367 6.64 -5.96 23.58
N LEU A 368 6.12 -6.22 22.38
CA LEU A 368 5.50 -5.21 21.53
C LEU A 368 4.47 -4.41 22.35
N PRO A 369 4.52 -3.07 22.36
CA PRO A 369 3.54 -2.23 23.05
C PRO A 369 2.12 -2.48 22.56
N ASN A 370 1.93 -3.21 21.46
CA ASN A 370 0.65 -3.58 20.87
C ASN A 370 -0.25 -2.40 20.48
N ASP A 371 0.32 -1.20 20.41
CA ASP A 371 -0.41 0.00 20.03
C ASP A 371 -0.58 0.07 18.51
N GLY A 372 -1.78 0.45 18.09
CA GLY A 372 -2.15 0.48 16.70
C GLY A 372 -2.94 1.73 16.35
N MET A 373 -2.50 2.39 15.27
CA MET A 373 -3.27 3.45 14.65
C MET A 373 -3.91 3.00 13.34
N THR A 374 -5.03 3.61 13.02
CA THR A 374 -5.78 3.29 11.81
C THR A 374 -5.65 4.40 10.77
N THR A 375 -5.54 4.04 9.49
CA THR A 375 -5.55 4.98 8.37
C THR A 375 -6.52 4.51 7.30
N GLY A 376 -7.17 5.46 6.64
CA GLY A 376 -8.16 5.13 5.60
C GLY A 376 -9.06 6.30 5.22
N ASP A 377 -10.22 5.94 4.67
CA ASP A 377 -11.22 6.88 4.17
C ASP A 377 -12.38 7.12 5.17
N SER A 378 -13.60 7.37 4.68
CA SER A 378 -14.77 7.65 5.51
C SER A 378 -15.17 6.47 6.38
N ILE A 379 -14.93 5.22 5.93
CA ILE A 379 -15.29 4.03 6.71
C ILE A 379 -14.47 3.99 8.00
N ASN A 380 -13.23 4.46 7.97
CA ASN A 380 -12.39 4.61 9.16
C ASN A 380 -12.75 5.86 9.95
N GLU A 381 -12.88 7.02 9.28
CA GLU A 381 -13.18 8.30 9.92
C GLU A 381 -14.46 8.21 10.77
N PHE A 382 -15.50 7.52 10.27
CA PHE A 382 -16.80 7.32 10.94
C PHE A 382 -16.72 6.66 12.31
N GLY A 383 -15.59 6.00 12.62
CA GLY A 383 -15.34 5.49 13.97
C GLY A 383 -15.06 6.58 15.02
N LEU A 384 -14.64 7.77 14.60
CA LEU A 384 -14.48 8.92 15.49
C LEU A 384 -15.82 9.55 15.80
N ALA A 385 -16.05 9.84 17.08
CA ALA A 385 -17.36 10.27 17.57
C ALA A 385 -17.85 11.63 17.01
N PHE A 386 -16.98 12.41 16.34
CA PHE A 386 -17.33 13.71 15.73
C PHE A 386 -17.74 13.64 14.25
N SER A 387 -17.68 12.46 13.64
CA SER A 387 -17.84 12.33 12.19
C SER A 387 -19.14 11.62 11.79
N GLY A 388 -19.57 11.83 10.55
CA GLY A 388 -20.73 11.16 9.96
C GLY A 388 -22.05 11.50 10.67
N PRO A 389 -22.95 10.53 10.92
CA PRO A 389 -24.29 10.77 11.47
C PRO A 389 -24.32 11.31 12.90
N ASN A 390 -23.16 11.42 13.57
CA ASN A 390 -23.01 11.99 14.91
C ASN A 390 -22.35 13.39 14.91
N ALA A 391 -22.07 13.97 13.74
CA ALA A 391 -21.40 15.27 13.62
C ALA A 391 -22.35 16.43 13.98
N THR A 392 -22.11 17.07 15.13
CA THR A 392 -22.89 18.22 15.63
C THR A 392 -22.14 19.56 15.52
N GLY A 393 -20.98 19.59 14.85
CA GLY A 393 -20.07 20.74 14.83
C GLY A 393 -18.93 20.66 15.85
N VAL A 394 -19.14 19.93 16.95
CA VAL A 394 -18.17 19.72 18.04
C VAL A 394 -17.14 18.64 17.68
N SER A 395 -15.86 18.88 17.95
CA SER A 395 -14.80 17.86 17.84
C SER A 395 -14.71 17.01 19.10
N TYR A 396 -15.24 15.79 19.02
CA TYR A 396 -15.14 14.76 20.05
C TYR A 396 -13.87 13.89 19.97
N ALA A 397 -12.88 14.22 19.14
CA ALA A 397 -11.63 13.46 19.10
C ALA A 397 -10.89 13.59 20.45
N PRO A 398 -10.34 12.49 21.02
CA PRO A 398 -10.14 11.18 20.41
C PRO A 398 -11.21 10.11 20.76
N CYS A 399 -12.41 10.49 21.23
CA CYS A 399 -13.48 9.53 21.54
C CYS A 399 -13.96 8.74 20.31
N VAL A 400 -14.34 7.49 20.54
CA VAL A 400 -14.78 6.55 19.51
C VAL A 400 -16.23 6.11 19.72
N ASN A 401 -16.90 5.74 18.63
CA ASN A 401 -18.26 5.22 18.63
C ASN A 401 -18.30 3.76 18.16
N ALA A 402 -19.49 3.16 18.12
CA ALA A 402 -19.68 1.74 17.76
C ALA A 402 -19.38 1.41 16.28
N GLN A 403 -19.07 2.39 15.44
CA GLN A 403 -18.59 2.19 14.07
C GLN A 403 -17.05 2.15 14.00
N CYS A 404 -16.36 2.42 15.11
CA CYS A 404 -14.92 2.23 15.21
C CYS A 404 -14.59 0.74 15.33
N TRP A 405 -14.39 0.10 14.19
CA TRP A 405 -14.03 -1.32 14.14
C TRP A 405 -12.67 -1.63 14.81
N SER A 406 -11.75 -0.67 14.85
CA SER A 406 -10.51 -0.81 15.64
C SER A 406 -10.76 -0.81 17.15
N ALA A 407 -11.78 -0.07 17.63
CA ALA A 407 -12.18 -0.12 19.04
C ALA A 407 -12.87 -1.45 19.38
N TRP A 408 -13.65 -2.02 18.46
CA TRP A 408 -14.17 -3.38 18.62
C TRP A 408 -13.06 -4.42 18.77
N ALA A 409 -12.00 -4.31 17.98
CA ALA A 409 -10.85 -5.20 18.11
C ALA A 409 -10.16 -5.06 19.47
N MET A 410 -10.02 -3.82 19.98
CA MET A 410 -9.51 -3.57 21.33
C MET A 410 -10.40 -4.23 22.39
N LEU A 411 -11.72 -4.01 22.34
CA LEU A 411 -12.66 -4.61 23.30
C LEU A 411 -12.57 -6.15 23.30
N LYS A 412 -12.55 -6.76 22.11
CA LYS A 412 -12.50 -8.22 21.94
C LYS A 412 -11.19 -8.85 22.39
N THR A 413 -10.08 -8.16 22.22
CA THR A 413 -8.76 -8.63 22.66
C THR A 413 -8.48 -8.31 24.13
N GLY A 414 -9.44 -7.75 24.88
CA GLY A 414 -9.21 -7.32 26.26
C GLY A 414 -8.17 -6.21 26.35
N ALA A 415 -8.14 -5.33 25.35
CA ALA A 415 -7.13 -4.31 25.06
C ALA A 415 -5.70 -4.82 24.91
N GLN A 416 -5.50 -6.11 24.63
CA GLN A 416 -4.20 -6.60 24.19
C GLN A 416 -3.77 -5.84 22.93
N TYR A 417 -4.69 -5.61 21.97
CA TYR A 417 -4.54 -4.57 20.96
C TYR A 417 -4.94 -3.21 21.55
N LYS A 418 -4.01 -2.26 21.61
CA LYS A 418 -4.27 -0.91 22.11
C LYS A 418 -4.55 0.04 20.94
N TYR A 419 -5.78 0.51 20.81
CA TYR A 419 -6.07 1.58 19.87
C TYR A 419 -5.43 2.90 20.35
N SER A 420 -4.54 3.48 19.55
CA SER A 420 -3.82 4.73 19.89
C SER A 420 -4.26 5.94 19.07
N GLY A 421 -5.19 5.76 18.12
CA GLY A 421 -5.77 6.84 17.33
C GLY A 421 -5.94 6.48 15.87
N MET A 422 -6.30 7.48 15.05
CA MET A 422 -6.39 7.28 13.61
C MET A 422 -6.05 8.55 12.82
N ALA A 423 -5.57 8.35 11.60
CA ALA A 423 -5.41 9.37 10.58
C ALA A 423 -6.24 8.98 9.36
N ALA A 424 -7.55 9.26 9.41
CA ALA A 424 -8.47 8.95 8.32
C ALA A 424 -9.14 10.22 7.78
N LYS A 425 -9.60 10.18 6.51
CA LYS A 425 -10.42 11.26 5.97
C LYS A 425 -11.37 10.78 4.87
N GLY A 426 -12.65 11.11 5.04
CA GLY A 426 -13.71 10.82 4.09
C GLY A 426 -13.45 11.40 2.70
N GLY A 427 -13.78 10.61 1.68
CA GLY A 427 -13.60 10.94 0.27
C GLY A 427 -12.16 10.77 -0.26
N TYR A 428 -11.19 10.44 0.59
CA TYR A 428 -9.79 10.38 0.15
C TYR A 428 -9.47 9.10 -0.62
N THR A 429 -8.71 9.24 -1.70
CA THR A 429 -8.14 8.14 -2.48
C THR A 429 -6.86 7.61 -1.85
N ALA A 430 -6.34 6.47 -2.32
CA ALA A 430 -5.06 5.94 -1.83
C ALA A 430 -3.91 6.95 -1.96
N ALA A 431 -3.86 7.71 -3.08
CA ALA A 431 -2.85 8.74 -3.30
C ALA A 431 -2.93 9.92 -2.32
N GLN A 432 -4.16 10.34 -1.95
CA GLN A 432 -4.36 11.40 -0.96
C GLN A 432 -4.04 10.92 0.45
N ILE A 433 -4.35 9.67 0.78
CA ILE A 433 -3.99 9.05 2.06
C ILE A 433 -2.47 8.96 2.21
N LEU A 434 -1.78 8.50 1.16
CA LEU A 434 -0.32 8.46 1.11
C LEU A 434 0.32 9.81 1.44
N THR A 435 -0.17 10.89 0.85
CA THR A 435 0.46 12.21 0.96
C THR A 435 0.09 12.97 2.23
N THR A 436 -1.08 12.71 2.82
CA THR A 436 -1.61 13.54 3.93
C THR A 436 -1.80 12.81 5.25
N ARG A 437 -1.98 11.48 5.24
CA ARG A 437 -2.30 10.68 6.42
C ARG A 437 -1.14 9.83 6.89
N ILE A 438 -0.43 9.17 5.97
CA ILE A 438 0.75 8.37 6.30
C ILE A 438 1.83 9.19 7.05
N PRO A 439 2.12 10.45 6.70
CA PRO A 439 3.06 11.26 7.49
C PRO A 439 2.64 11.41 8.96
N LYS A 440 1.33 11.50 9.24
CA LYS A 440 0.82 11.59 10.62
C LYS A 440 1.00 10.29 11.39
N ILE A 441 0.77 9.16 10.72
CA ILE A 441 1.01 7.82 11.29
C ILE A 441 2.51 7.65 11.61
N ILE A 442 3.38 8.00 10.67
CA ILE A 442 4.84 7.92 10.85
C ILE A 442 5.30 8.80 12.02
N ALA A 443 4.75 10.01 12.14
CA ALA A 443 5.06 10.91 13.25
C ALA A 443 4.64 10.34 14.62
N ALA A 444 3.52 9.63 14.67
CA ALA A 444 3.00 9.02 15.90
C ALA A 444 3.71 7.71 16.29
N LYS A 445 4.43 7.06 15.35
CA LYS A 445 5.26 5.86 15.57
C LYS A 445 4.55 4.68 16.27
N PRO A 446 3.32 4.29 15.88
CA PRO A 446 2.66 3.13 16.48
C PRO A 446 3.36 1.82 16.10
N THR A 447 3.15 0.76 16.88
CA THR A 447 3.59 -0.59 16.50
C THR A 447 2.90 -1.07 15.22
N PHE A 448 1.59 -0.94 15.17
CA PHE A 448 0.75 -1.38 14.04
C PHE A 448 0.13 -0.18 13.33
N CYS A 449 0.02 -0.26 12.00
CA CYS A 449 -0.85 0.62 11.24
C CYS A 449 -1.91 -0.21 10.50
N VAL A 450 -3.18 -0.05 10.88
CA VAL A 450 -4.31 -0.68 10.19
C VAL A 450 -4.66 0.13 8.95
N VAL A 451 -4.42 -0.46 7.77
CA VAL A 451 -4.53 0.23 6.49
C VAL A 451 -5.69 -0.33 5.68
N MET A 452 -6.75 0.47 5.53
CA MET A 452 -7.85 0.18 4.60
C MET A 452 -8.04 1.36 3.64
N VAL A 453 -7.81 1.12 2.35
CA VAL A 453 -7.85 2.14 1.29
C VAL A 453 -8.47 1.56 0.01
N GLY A 454 -8.79 2.42 -0.96
CA GLY A 454 -9.20 2.00 -2.30
C GLY A 454 -10.68 2.22 -2.63
N ARG A 455 -11.56 2.50 -1.65
CA ARG A 455 -12.98 2.72 -1.94
C ARG A 455 -13.21 3.88 -2.88
N ASN A 456 -12.59 5.02 -2.60
CA ASN A 456 -12.79 6.22 -3.42
C ASN A 456 -12.15 6.06 -4.79
N ASP A 457 -11.04 5.32 -4.87
CA ASP A 457 -10.40 4.91 -6.11
C ASP A 457 -11.36 4.07 -6.98
N VAL A 458 -12.10 3.13 -6.37
CA VAL A 458 -13.18 2.37 -7.05
C VAL A 458 -14.32 3.28 -7.50
N VAL A 459 -14.84 4.13 -6.61
CA VAL A 459 -15.97 5.02 -6.96
C VAL A 459 -15.63 5.98 -8.09
N GLN A 460 -14.40 6.49 -8.09
CA GLN A 460 -13.90 7.41 -9.12
C GLN A 460 -13.38 6.71 -10.37
N ARG A 461 -13.28 5.36 -10.37
CA ARG A 461 -12.73 4.55 -11.47
C ARG A 461 -11.31 4.95 -11.86
N LEU A 462 -10.46 5.20 -10.87
CA LEU A 462 -9.07 5.60 -11.11
C LEU A 462 -8.27 4.48 -11.78
N ASP A 463 -7.23 4.87 -12.52
CA ASP A 463 -6.32 3.91 -13.16
C ASP A 463 -5.64 3.04 -12.09
N PHE A 464 -5.84 1.73 -12.19
CA PHE A 464 -5.28 0.80 -11.21
C PHE A 464 -3.74 0.75 -11.29
N GLU A 465 -3.17 0.66 -12.48
CA GLU A 465 -1.73 0.41 -12.66
C GLU A 465 -0.90 1.67 -12.44
N ASN A 466 -1.44 2.83 -12.83
CA ASN A 466 -0.71 4.10 -12.83
C ASN A 466 -0.98 4.97 -11.60
N GLU A 467 -2.11 4.77 -10.90
CA GLU A 467 -2.48 5.61 -9.74
C GLU A 467 -2.67 4.78 -8.46
N THR A 468 -3.64 3.87 -8.46
CA THR A 468 -4.08 3.18 -7.23
C THR A 468 -3.00 2.26 -6.67
N LYS A 469 -2.48 1.34 -7.50
CA LYS A 469 -1.46 0.36 -7.09
C LYS A 469 -0.15 1.03 -6.67
N PRO A 470 0.43 2.00 -7.42
CA PRO A 470 1.61 2.72 -6.96
C PRO A 470 1.39 3.38 -5.60
N ALA A 471 0.26 4.06 -5.39
CA ALA A 471 -0.03 4.71 -4.11
C ALA A 471 -0.10 3.70 -2.95
N MET A 472 -0.83 2.60 -3.12
CA MET A 472 -0.94 1.55 -2.10
C MET A 472 0.42 0.91 -1.77
N LEU A 473 1.22 0.60 -2.79
CA LEU A 473 2.57 0.05 -2.59
C LEU A 473 3.48 1.02 -1.85
N GLN A 474 3.36 2.33 -2.12
CA GLN A 474 4.09 3.37 -1.39
C GLN A 474 3.64 3.49 0.06
N ILE A 475 2.33 3.42 0.34
CA ILE A 475 1.81 3.41 1.72
C ILE A 475 2.47 2.28 2.52
N PHE A 476 2.37 1.05 2.01
CA PHE A 476 2.91 -0.12 2.71
C PHE A 476 4.44 -0.04 2.86
N ARG A 477 5.14 0.45 1.83
CA ARG A 477 6.60 0.63 1.86
C ARG A 477 7.03 1.67 2.89
N GLN A 478 6.39 2.84 2.93
CA GLN A 478 6.74 3.91 3.86
C GLN A 478 6.52 3.50 5.31
N LEU A 479 5.40 2.82 5.61
CA LEU A 479 5.15 2.29 6.95
C LEU A 479 6.25 1.30 7.37
N ARG A 480 6.58 0.34 6.50
CA ARG A 480 7.64 -0.63 6.78
C ARG A 480 9.02 0.00 6.94
N TYR A 481 9.36 1.02 6.15
CA TYR A 481 10.64 1.75 6.28
C TYR A 481 10.68 2.65 7.53
N ALA A 482 9.53 3.14 7.99
CA ALA A 482 9.40 3.77 9.31
C ALA A 482 9.38 2.72 10.45
N GLY A 483 9.43 1.43 10.13
CA GLY A 483 9.42 0.33 11.07
C GLY A 483 8.07 0.07 11.76
N ILE A 484 6.99 0.59 11.16
CA ILE A 484 5.60 0.37 11.58
C ILE A 484 5.08 -0.85 10.81
N LEU A 485 4.46 -1.81 11.51
CA LEU A 485 3.92 -3.01 10.86
C LEU A 485 2.57 -2.69 10.19
N PRO A 486 2.46 -2.72 8.85
CA PRO A 486 1.19 -2.52 8.20
C PRO A 486 0.31 -3.77 8.37
N VAL A 487 -0.88 -3.57 8.92
CA VAL A 487 -2.00 -4.52 8.91
C VAL A 487 -2.81 -4.23 7.66
N ILE A 488 -2.63 -5.10 6.67
CA ILE A 488 -3.19 -4.93 5.33
C ILE A 488 -4.65 -5.34 5.37
N CYS A 489 -5.55 -4.42 5.05
CA CYS A 489 -6.97 -4.72 4.95
C CYS A 489 -7.41 -4.72 3.48
N THR A 490 -8.16 -5.75 3.07
CA THR A 490 -8.94 -5.63 1.83
C THR A 490 -10.02 -4.57 2.00
N MET A 491 -10.55 -4.03 0.91
CA MET A 491 -11.76 -3.22 0.98
C MET A 491 -12.90 -4.04 1.60
N SER A 492 -13.70 -3.42 2.46
CA SER A 492 -14.98 -4.01 2.86
C SER A 492 -15.93 -4.16 1.66
N ALA A 493 -17.07 -4.80 1.88
CA ALA A 493 -18.15 -4.86 0.91
C ALA A 493 -18.51 -3.47 0.37
N GLN A 494 -19.00 -3.46 -0.86
CA GLN A 494 -19.47 -2.25 -1.52
C GLN A 494 -20.62 -2.62 -2.45
N SER A 495 -21.78 -1.99 -2.26
CA SER A 495 -22.98 -2.25 -3.03
C SER A 495 -23.10 -1.36 -4.25
N ASN A 496 -23.95 -1.78 -5.20
CA ASN A 496 -24.30 -1.01 -6.39
C ASN A 496 -23.10 -0.67 -7.29
N ASN A 497 -22.08 -1.53 -7.28
CA ASN A 497 -20.93 -1.39 -8.15
C ASN A 497 -21.29 -1.80 -9.59
N THR A 498 -20.85 -1.00 -10.56
CA THR A 498 -20.77 -1.42 -11.97
C THR A 498 -19.73 -2.53 -12.14
N ASP A 499 -19.77 -3.26 -13.26
CA ASP A 499 -18.79 -4.33 -13.55
C ASP A 499 -17.34 -3.81 -13.54
N GLU A 500 -17.11 -2.62 -14.10
CA GLU A 500 -15.81 -1.94 -14.08
C GLU A 500 -15.33 -1.67 -12.65
N GLN A 501 -16.22 -1.20 -11.77
CA GLN A 501 -15.92 -0.94 -10.37
C GLN A 501 -15.65 -2.25 -9.61
N ASN A 502 -16.37 -3.32 -9.93
CA ASN A 502 -16.11 -4.64 -9.36
C ASN A 502 -14.76 -5.18 -9.79
N VAL A 503 -14.39 -5.07 -11.06
CA VAL A 503 -13.06 -5.44 -11.55
C VAL A 503 -11.97 -4.66 -10.81
N LEU A 504 -12.11 -3.35 -10.65
CA LEU A 504 -11.16 -2.52 -9.91
C LEU A 504 -11.06 -2.91 -8.43
N ARG A 505 -12.19 -3.12 -7.76
CA ARG A 505 -12.25 -3.63 -6.37
C ARG A 505 -11.53 -4.98 -6.24
N TYR A 506 -11.74 -5.90 -7.17
CA TYR A 506 -11.06 -7.20 -7.16
C TYR A 506 -9.56 -7.06 -7.37
N LYS A 507 -9.10 -6.17 -8.25
CA LYS A 507 -7.68 -5.86 -8.43
C LYS A 507 -7.04 -5.30 -7.14
N ILE A 508 -7.70 -4.36 -6.47
CA ILE A 508 -7.26 -3.80 -5.19
C ILE A 508 -7.17 -4.88 -4.11
N ASN A 509 -8.22 -5.70 -3.96
CA ASN A 509 -8.24 -6.77 -2.96
C ASN A 509 -7.20 -7.86 -3.27
N ALA A 510 -7.00 -8.20 -4.54
CA ALA A 510 -5.95 -9.12 -4.96
C ALA A 510 -4.55 -8.57 -4.66
N LEU A 511 -4.32 -7.26 -4.87
CA LEU A 511 -3.08 -6.60 -4.50
C LEU A 511 -2.82 -6.68 -3.00
N CYS A 512 -3.82 -6.39 -2.15
CA CYS A 512 -3.70 -6.52 -0.70
C CYS A 512 -3.26 -7.95 -0.30
N ARG A 513 -3.93 -8.97 -0.83
CA ARG A 513 -3.61 -10.38 -0.55
C ARG A 513 -2.20 -10.74 -1.03
N ALA A 514 -1.85 -10.39 -2.26
CA ALA A 514 -0.55 -10.68 -2.84
C ALA A 514 0.59 -9.98 -2.09
N TYR A 515 0.40 -8.72 -1.69
CA TYR A 515 1.41 -7.97 -0.95
C TYR A 515 1.61 -8.55 0.45
N ALA A 516 0.51 -8.85 1.16
CA ALA A 516 0.58 -9.47 2.48
C ALA A 516 1.26 -10.84 2.44
N ALA A 517 0.93 -11.68 1.45
CA ALA A 517 1.57 -12.98 1.26
C ALA A 517 3.07 -12.85 0.92
N LYS A 518 3.43 -11.92 0.02
CA LYS A 518 4.82 -11.70 -0.41
C LYS A 518 5.76 -11.32 0.73
N TYR A 519 5.27 -10.53 1.68
CA TYR A 519 6.09 -9.98 2.78
C TYR A 519 5.77 -10.58 4.15
N GLY A 520 4.88 -11.58 4.22
CA GLY A 520 4.44 -12.18 5.47
C GLY A 520 3.85 -11.16 6.44
N LEU A 521 2.87 -10.37 5.99
CA LEU A 521 2.23 -9.31 6.79
C LEU A 521 0.82 -9.73 7.23
N PRO A 522 0.31 -9.19 8.36
CA PRO A 522 -1.07 -9.45 8.77
C PRO A 522 -2.05 -8.96 7.71
N LEU A 523 -2.90 -9.88 7.22
CA LEU A 523 -3.97 -9.61 6.28
C LEU A 523 -5.32 -9.76 6.98
N VAL A 524 -6.12 -8.70 6.96
CA VAL A 524 -7.52 -8.72 7.40
C VAL A 524 -8.41 -8.68 6.16
N ASP A 525 -9.06 -9.80 5.85
CA ASP A 525 -9.93 -9.88 4.68
C ASP A 525 -11.34 -9.36 5.00
N LEU A 526 -11.48 -8.03 5.03
CA LEU A 526 -12.74 -7.35 5.30
C LEU A 526 -13.78 -7.61 4.20
N HIS A 527 -13.36 -7.80 2.96
CA HIS A 527 -14.26 -8.18 1.87
C HIS A 527 -14.98 -9.50 2.21
N ALA A 528 -14.22 -10.54 2.56
CA ALA A 528 -14.78 -11.83 2.93
C ALA A 528 -15.66 -11.74 4.20
N ALA A 529 -15.28 -10.90 5.16
CA ALA A 529 -16.05 -10.74 6.40
C ALA A 529 -17.39 -9.99 6.23
N THR A 530 -17.56 -9.22 5.16
CA THR A 530 -18.71 -8.30 5.02
C THR A 530 -19.55 -8.53 3.77
N THR A 531 -19.05 -9.27 2.78
CA THR A 531 -19.74 -9.55 1.52
C THR A 531 -20.49 -10.87 1.57
N ASP A 532 -21.78 -10.84 1.23
CA ASP A 532 -22.57 -12.04 0.99
C ASP A 532 -22.12 -12.68 -0.34
N PRO A 533 -21.56 -13.91 -0.33
CA PRO A 533 -21.06 -14.56 -1.54
C PRO A 533 -22.16 -14.90 -2.55
N ALA A 534 -23.42 -14.99 -2.14
CA ALA A 534 -24.53 -15.29 -3.04
C ALA A 534 -24.91 -14.09 -3.92
N THR A 535 -24.70 -12.87 -3.42
CA THR A 535 -25.16 -11.63 -4.06
C THR A 535 -24.03 -10.70 -4.47
N GLY A 536 -22.85 -10.81 -3.84
CA GLY A 536 -21.75 -9.85 -3.99
C GLY A 536 -21.97 -8.52 -3.26
N GLU A 537 -23.07 -8.42 -2.51
CA GLU A 537 -23.51 -7.25 -1.76
C GLU A 537 -23.07 -7.34 -0.29
N TRP A 538 -23.36 -6.30 0.51
CA TRP A 538 -23.23 -6.41 1.97
C TRP A 538 -24.14 -7.51 2.52
N TYR A 539 -23.68 -8.22 3.55
CA TYR A 539 -24.60 -9.01 4.38
C TYR A 539 -25.72 -8.14 4.94
N ALA A 540 -26.93 -8.70 5.06
CA ALA A 540 -28.10 -7.98 5.53
C ALA A 540 -27.86 -7.31 6.91
N GLY A 541 -28.11 -6.01 6.98
CA GLY A 541 -27.95 -5.20 8.20
C GLY A 541 -26.52 -4.71 8.48
N TYR A 542 -25.54 -5.03 7.63
CA TYR A 542 -24.15 -4.61 7.84
C TYR A 542 -23.85 -3.21 7.31
N ASN A 543 -24.62 -2.70 6.33
CA ASN A 543 -24.50 -1.35 5.80
C ASN A 543 -25.65 -0.44 6.25
N GLN A 544 -25.34 0.85 6.36
CA GLN A 544 -26.28 1.86 6.84
C GLN A 544 -27.48 2.04 5.89
N THR A 545 -28.50 2.72 6.38
CA THR A 545 -29.62 3.21 5.57
C THR A 545 -29.51 4.72 5.47
N LYS A 546 -29.62 5.26 4.26
CA LYS A 546 -29.65 6.70 4.00
C LYS A 546 -30.97 7.32 4.45
N PRO A 547 -31.05 8.65 4.59
CA PRO A 547 -32.30 9.33 4.95
C PRO A 547 -33.47 9.09 3.99
N ASP A 548 -33.19 8.75 2.74
CA ASP A 548 -34.19 8.43 1.70
C ASP A 548 -34.72 6.98 1.79
N GLY A 549 -34.27 6.20 2.78
CA GLY A 549 -34.65 4.80 2.99
C GLY A 549 -33.86 3.80 2.14
N THR A 550 -32.95 4.26 1.26
CA THR A 550 -32.09 3.37 0.47
C THR A 550 -30.88 2.89 1.29
N LEU A 551 -30.33 1.74 0.94
CA LEU A 551 -29.12 1.23 1.58
C LEU A 551 -27.89 2.05 1.16
N ASP A 552 -27.06 2.41 2.13
CA ASP A 552 -25.77 3.03 1.91
C ASP A 552 -24.83 2.01 1.26
N PRO A 553 -24.23 2.34 0.10
CA PRO A 553 -23.41 1.36 -0.60
C PRO A 553 -22.04 1.11 0.03
N SER A 554 -21.60 1.92 0.99
CA SER A 554 -20.21 1.95 1.46
C SER A 554 -20.06 1.88 2.97
N HIS A 555 -20.95 2.51 3.75
CA HIS A 555 -20.68 2.72 5.16
C HIS A 555 -21.33 1.64 6.04
N PRO A 556 -20.56 1.03 6.96
CA PRO A 556 -21.07 -0.03 7.82
C PRO A 556 -21.98 0.54 8.93
N THR A 557 -22.98 -0.24 9.34
CA THR A 557 -23.67 -0.06 10.63
C THR A 557 -22.72 -0.38 11.79
N PRO A 558 -23.08 -0.08 13.04
CA PRO A 558 -22.35 -0.60 14.19
C PRO A 558 -22.14 -2.13 14.15
N LEU A 559 -23.13 -2.89 13.65
CA LEU A 559 -23.03 -4.34 13.51
C LEU A 559 -21.97 -4.73 12.45
N GLY A 560 -21.99 -4.09 11.28
CA GLY A 560 -20.97 -4.32 10.25
C GLY A 560 -19.56 -3.99 10.76
N ALA A 561 -19.41 -2.87 11.48
CA ALA A 561 -18.14 -2.46 12.09
C ALA A 561 -17.67 -3.43 13.18
N LYS A 562 -18.59 -4.00 13.97
CA LYS A 562 -18.24 -5.05 14.94
C LYS A 562 -17.62 -6.26 14.24
N VAL A 563 -18.22 -6.72 13.14
CA VAL A 563 -17.70 -7.88 12.38
C VAL A 563 -16.34 -7.58 11.74
N MET A 564 -16.14 -6.36 11.25
CA MET A 564 -14.82 -5.91 10.79
C MET A 564 -13.78 -5.92 11.93
N GLY A 565 -14.17 -5.44 13.11
CA GLY A 565 -13.32 -5.47 14.32
C GLY A 565 -13.05 -6.88 14.83
N ASP A 566 -14.02 -7.78 14.70
CA ASP A 566 -13.90 -9.19 15.02
C ASP A 566 -12.84 -9.88 14.16
N ALA A 567 -12.85 -9.60 12.85
CA ALA A 567 -11.85 -10.08 11.90
C ALA A 567 -10.45 -9.48 12.18
N LEU A 568 -10.39 -8.19 12.49
CA LEU A 568 -9.14 -7.53 12.88
C LEU A 568 -8.52 -8.16 14.14
N ALA A 569 -9.32 -8.38 15.19
CA ALA A 569 -8.88 -9.02 16.43
C ALA A 569 -8.36 -10.45 16.19
N GLU A 570 -9.08 -11.23 15.40
CA GLU A 570 -8.69 -12.62 15.10
C GLU A 570 -7.32 -12.69 14.41
N VAL A 571 -7.08 -11.81 13.44
CA VAL A 571 -5.79 -11.72 12.76
C VAL A 571 -4.72 -11.26 13.73
N LEU A 572 -4.94 -10.14 14.42
CA LEU A 572 -3.95 -9.54 15.31
C LEU A 572 -3.59 -10.41 16.51
N ASN A 573 -4.48 -11.25 17.02
CA ASN A 573 -4.16 -12.17 18.13
C ASN A 573 -2.95 -13.07 17.85
N LYS A 574 -2.60 -13.29 16.57
CA LYS A 574 -1.41 -14.06 16.15
C LYS A 574 -0.11 -13.24 16.16
N TRP A 575 -0.21 -11.92 16.32
CA TRP A 575 0.87 -10.94 16.20
C TRP A 575 1.11 -10.13 17.47
N LEU A 576 0.11 -10.04 18.35
CA LEU A 576 0.18 -9.27 19.58
C LEU A 576 1.04 -9.98 20.63
N SER A 577 1.84 -9.21 21.34
CA SER A 577 2.50 -9.63 22.59
C SER A 577 1.43 -10.04 23.62
N PRO A 578 1.63 -11.08 24.45
CA PRO A 578 0.65 -11.51 25.46
C PRO A 578 0.42 -10.49 26.59
N THR A 579 1.11 -9.34 26.56
CA THR A 579 0.94 -8.25 27.50
C THR A 579 -0.39 -7.52 27.29
N THR A 580 -1.17 -7.39 28.36
CA THR A 580 -2.39 -6.57 28.40
C THR A 580 -2.19 -5.36 29.31
N PRO A 581 -2.90 -4.25 29.08
CA PRO A 581 -2.84 -3.10 29.97
C PRO A 581 -3.40 -3.46 31.35
N ARG A 582 -2.88 -2.80 32.39
CA ARG A 582 -3.26 -3.05 33.77
C ARG A 582 -4.74 -2.70 33.99
N LYS A 583 -5.51 -3.64 34.54
CA LYS A 583 -6.85 -3.39 35.10
C LYS A 583 -6.74 -3.01 36.58
N ALA A 584 -7.71 -2.27 37.10
CA ALA A 584 -7.75 -2.05 38.54
C ALA A 584 -7.97 -3.38 39.30
N ALA A 585 -7.26 -3.53 40.42
CA ALA A 585 -7.23 -4.76 41.20
C ALA A 585 -7.32 -4.55 42.73
N SER A 586 -7.36 -3.30 43.19
CA SER A 586 -7.44 -2.94 44.62
C SER A 586 -8.54 -1.92 44.87
N ILE A 587 -9.21 -2.02 46.01
CA ILE A 587 -10.29 -1.09 46.44
C ILE A 587 -9.71 0.28 46.83
N SER A 588 -8.52 0.29 47.44
CA SER A 588 -7.86 1.53 47.86
C SER A 588 -6.80 1.95 46.84
N THR A 589 -6.74 3.25 46.60
CA THR A 589 -5.71 3.95 45.83
C THR A 589 -5.06 4.99 46.75
N PRO A 590 -3.99 4.61 47.48
CA PRO A 590 -3.25 5.56 48.31
C PRO A 590 -2.78 6.77 47.49
N GLU A 591 -2.53 7.90 48.14
CA GLU A 591 -2.12 9.16 47.47
C GLU A 591 -0.88 8.98 46.58
N ALA A 592 0.06 8.14 46.98
CA ALA A 592 1.28 7.81 46.22
C ALA A 592 1.07 6.77 45.10
N SER A 593 -0.16 6.30 44.87
CA SER A 593 -0.46 5.34 43.80
C SER A 593 -0.36 5.99 42.42
N ASP A 594 0.03 5.19 41.43
CA ASP A 594 -0.07 5.51 40.02
C ASP A 594 -1.52 5.47 39.52
N ASN A 595 -2.46 4.78 40.20
CA ASN A 595 -3.89 4.89 39.90
C ASN A 595 -4.51 6.08 40.63
N LYS A 596 -4.96 7.08 39.89
CA LYS A 596 -5.57 8.31 40.43
C LYS A 596 -7.06 8.21 40.69
N LEU A 597 -7.71 7.11 40.27
CA LEU A 597 -9.14 6.92 40.46
C LEU A 597 -9.43 6.29 41.83
N PRO A 598 -10.13 6.98 42.75
CA PRO A 598 -10.56 6.39 44.01
C PRO A 598 -11.67 5.35 43.80
N ASN A 599 -11.74 4.37 44.69
CA ASN A 599 -12.74 3.29 44.66
C ASN A 599 -12.91 2.63 43.26
N PRO A 600 -11.81 2.22 42.60
CA PRO A 600 -11.83 1.77 41.20
C PRO A 600 -12.56 0.43 40.97
N LEU A 601 -12.88 -0.29 42.06
CA LEU A 601 -13.64 -1.55 42.07
C LEU A 601 -15.11 -1.36 42.49
N PHE A 602 -15.56 -0.11 42.70
CA PHE A 602 -16.94 0.24 43.06
C PHE A 602 -17.47 -0.49 44.32
N VAL A 603 -16.59 -0.80 45.27
CA VAL A 603 -16.97 -1.55 46.49
C VAL A 603 -17.71 -0.67 47.47
N GLU A 604 -17.24 0.55 47.68
CA GLU A 604 -17.93 1.52 48.52
C GLU A 604 -19.00 2.23 47.68
N HIS A 605 -20.26 2.19 48.11
CA HIS A 605 -21.35 2.86 47.41
C HIS A 605 -22.51 3.18 48.34
N SER A 606 -23.33 4.16 47.97
CA SER A 606 -24.57 4.50 48.66
C SER A 606 -25.67 4.77 47.65
N GLY A 607 -26.86 4.20 47.84
CA GLY A 607 -27.99 4.38 46.91
C GLY A 607 -27.71 3.94 45.47
N GLY A 608 -26.79 2.99 45.26
CA GLY A 608 -26.38 2.53 43.92
C GLY A 608 -25.33 3.40 43.22
N VAL A 609 -24.85 4.47 43.86
CA VAL A 609 -23.79 5.34 43.35
C VAL A 609 -22.47 5.03 44.07
N PRO A 610 -21.38 4.70 43.34
CA PRO A 610 -20.07 4.48 43.96
C PRO A 610 -19.57 5.73 44.70
N SER A 611 -18.92 5.55 45.85
CA SER A 611 -18.31 6.63 46.61
C SER A 611 -17.37 7.46 45.74
N GLY A 612 -17.51 8.79 45.76
CA GLY A 612 -16.74 9.75 44.96
C GLY A 612 -17.39 10.15 43.63
N TRP A 613 -18.38 9.39 43.16
CA TRP A 613 -19.15 9.73 41.96
C TRP A 613 -20.34 10.62 42.30
N VAL A 614 -20.67 11.51 41.36
CA VAL A 614 -21.86 12.36 41.39
C VAL A 614 -22.82 11.87 40.31
N SER A 615 -24.13 11.85 40.60
CA SER A 615 -25.18 11.48 39.65
C SER A 615 -26.18 12.63 39.52
N ASP A 616 -26.43 13.06 38.28
CA ASP A 616 -27.11 14.33 37.99
C ASP A 616 -28.63 14.19 37.73
N THR A 617 -29.14 12.99 37.40
CA THR A 617 -30.56 12.74 37.09
C THR A 617 -31.02 11.29 37.37
N VAL A 618 -32.27 11.14 37.85
CA VAL A 618 -33.13 9.93 38.03
C VAL A 618 -32.70 8.68 37.23
N HIS A 619 -32.73 7.43 37.68
CA HIS A 619 -32.64 6.74 38.99
C HIS A 619 -32.19 5.26 38.80
N ASP A 620 -31.84 4.82 37.57
CA ASP A 620 -31.43 3.42 37.35
C ASP A 620 -29.90 3.28 37.36
N VAL A 621 -29.31 3.74 38.48
CA VAL A 621 -27.92 3.47 38.86
C VAL A 621 -27.91 2.44 39.96
N SER A 622 -27.08 1.43 39.82
CA SER A 622 -26.94 0.35 40.79
C SER A 622 -25.51 -0.17 40.80
N VAL A 623 -25.14 -0.74 41.94
CA VAL A 623 -23.91 -1.51 42.07
C VAL A 623 -24.29 -2.98 42.22
N THR A 624 -23.83 -3.82 41.31
CA THR A 624 -24.13 -5.25 41.25
C THR A 624 -22.84 -6.08 41.25
N THR A 625 -22.96 -7.40 41.25
CA THR A 625 -21.82 -8.33 41.16
C THR A 625 -21.94 -9.17 39.89
N ASP A 626 -20.82 -9.43 39.22
CA ASP A 626 -20.73 -10.35 38.08
C ASP A 626 -19.47 -11.23 38.25
N PRO A 627 -19.57 -12.57 38.16
CA PRO A 627 -18.42 -13.46 38.33
C PRO A 627 -17.31 -13.28 37.28
N ALA A 628 -17.57 -12.60 36.16
CA ALA A 628 -16.59 -12.35 35.11
C ALA A 628 -15.62 -11.19 35.42
N VAL A 629 -15.86 -10.42 36.49
CA VAL A 629 -15.04 -9.25 36.86
C VAL A 629 -14.61 -9.29 38.32
N VAL A 630 -13.55 -8.54 38.64
CA VAL A 630 -13.08 -8.37 40.02
C VAL A 630 -13.74 -7.12 40.63
N GLY A 631 -14.27 -7.25 41.84
CA GLY A 631 -14.99 -6.16 42.53
C GLY A 631 -16.46 -6.14 42.14
N ASN A 632 -17.05 -4.94 42.14
CA ASN A 632 -18.43 -4.74 41.75
C ASN A 632 -18.56 -4.11 40.36
N VAL A 633 -19.77 -4.19 39.81
CA VAL A 633 -20.18 -3.58 38.55
C VAL A 633 -20.98 -2.34 38.85
N TYR A 634 -20.55 -1.18 38.32
CA TYR A 634 -21.37 0.02 38.29
C TYR A 634 -22.28 -0.03 37.06
N ARG A 635 -23.57 -0.26 37.29
CA ARG A 635 -24.61 -0.33 36.27
C ARG A 635 -25.35 1.00 36.20
N GLN A 636 -25.49 1.53 35.00
CA GLN A 636 -26.20 2.77 34.70
C GLN A 636 -27.12 2.57 33.50
N ALA A 637 -28.40 2.83 33.67
CA ALA A 637 -29.38 2.75 32.60
C ALA A 637 -30.26 3.99 32.52
N GLY A 638 -30.61 4.37 31.29
CA GLY A 638 -31.55 5.45 31.00
C GLY A 638 -32.77 4.95 30.24
N THR A 639 -33.74 5.84 30.04
CA THR A 639 -34.94 5.58 29.23
C THR A 639 -34.86 6.38 27.93
N ASP A 640 -35.90 6.31 27.08
CA ASP A 640 -35.98 7.14 25.86
C ASP A 640 -36.02 8.65 26.16
N THR A 641 -36.67 9.04 27.26
CA THR A 641 -36.88 10.46 27.62
C THR A 641 -35.91 10.97 28.68
N GLU A 642 -35.28 10.07 29.43
CA GLU A 642 -34.42 10.41 30.56
C GLU A 642 -33.02 9.83 30.38
N ILE A 643 -32.03 10.72 30.30
CA ILE A 643 -30.62 10.35 30.26
C ILE A 643 -30.14 10.18 31.70
N SER A 644 -29.71 8.97 32.04
CA SER A 644 -28.97 8.75 33.28
C SER A 644 -27.53 9.20 33.05
N ALA A 645 -27.03 10.08 33.91
CA ALA A 645 -25.69 10.66 33.82
C ALA A 645 -25.00 10.68 35.18
N SER A 646 -23.71 10.34 35.17
CA SER A 646 -22.85 10.40 36.35
C SER A 646 -21.45 10.84 35.96
N HIS A 647 -20.69 11.33 36.93
CA HIS A 647 -19.33 11.78 36.72
C HIS A 647 -18.44 11.63 37.96
N ILE A 648 -17.14 11.62 37.74
CA ILE A 648 -16.12 11.75 38.78
C ILE A 648 -14.95 12.58 38.25
N THR A 649 -14.45 13.49 39.08
CA THR A 649 -13.29 14.33 38.76
C THR A 649 -12.09 13.81 39.54
N VAL A 650 -10.96 13.64 38.86
CA VAL A 650 -9.71 13.14 39.45
C VAL A 650 -8.55 14.10 39.14
N PRO A 651 -7.60 14.27 40.07
CA PRO A 651 -6.42 15.10 39.83
C PRO A 651 -5.49 14.43 38.82
N VAL A 652 -4.93 15.23 37.91
CA VAL A 652 -3.93 14.83 36.93
C VAL A 652 -2.85 15.90 36.79
N THR A 653 -1.70 15.52 36.25
CA THR A 653 -0.57 16.44 36.05
C THR A 653 -0.50 16.88 34.58
N PRO A 654 -0.50 18.19 34.28
CA PRO A 654 -0.29 18.70 32.92
C PRO A 654 0.99 18.13 32.27
N GLY A 655 0.91 17.77 30.99
CA GLY A 655 2.04 17.23 30.23
C GLY A 655 2.44 15.78 30.56
N VAL A 656 1.83 15.15 31.57
CA VAL A 656 2.08 13.75 31.93
C VAL A 656 1.14 12.83 31.15
N ARG A 657 1.62 11.62 30.84
CA ARG A 657 0.85 10.58 30.15
C ARG A 657 0.03 9.78 31.15
N TYR A 658 -1.23 9.53 30.80
CA TYR A 658 -2.14 8.69 31.56
C TYR A 658 -2.81 7.64 30.66
N GLY A 659 -3.16 6.50 31.23
CA GLY A 659 -4.02 5.48 30.64
C GLY A 659 -5.37 5.45 31.33
N LEU A 660 -6.45 5.72 30.59
CA LEU A 660 -7.82 5.46 31.04
C LEU A 660 -8.20 4.05 30.62
N GLY A 661 -8.54 3.20 31.60
CA GLY A 661 -8.95 1.83 31.35
C GLY A 661 -10.18 1.41 32.14
N PHE A 662 -11.10 0.67 31.52
CA PHE A 662 -12.27 0.11 32.21
C PHE A 662 -12.81 -1.13 31.51
N MET A 663 -13.26 -2.11 32.31
CA MET A 663 -14.09 -3.20 31.79
C MET A 663 -15.46 -2.63 31.48
N VAL A 664 -16.01 -3.01 30.32
CA VAL A 664 -17.31 -2.53 29.88
C VAL A 664 -18.16 -3.65 29.30
N LYS A 665 -19.43 -3.67 29.69
CA LYS A 665 -20.49 -4.45 29.05
C LYS A 665 -21.61 -3.47 28.69
N ILE A 666 -22.17 -3.65 27.50
CA ILE A 666 -23.09 -2.67 26.90
C ILE A 666 -24.35 -3.39 26.45
N THR A 667 -25.50 -2.85 26.84
CA THR A 667 -26.79 -3.17 26.22
C THR A 667 -27.28 -1.93 25.48
N ALA A 668 -27.18 -1.95 24.15
CA ALA A 668 -27.60 -0.87 23.27
C ALA A 668 -28.04 -1.39 21.89
N ASN A 669 -28.83 -0.58 21.19
CA ASN A 669 -29.34 -0.82 19.85
C ASN A 669 -29.32 0.51 19.04
N PRO A 670 -29.65 0.52 17.73
CA PRO A 670 -29.58 1.75 16.93
C PRO A 670 -30.41 2.94 17.44
N SER A 671 -31.46 2.70 18.21
CA SER A 671 -32.32 3.72 18.82
C SER A 671 -31.87 4.12 20.24
N SER A 672 -30.83 3.49 20.79
CA SER A 672 -30.29 3.78 22.11
C SER A 672 -28.79 4.03 22.08
N TRP A 673 -28.24 4.56 23.16
CA TRP A 673 -26.80 4.78 23.25
C TRP A 673 -26.29 4.87 24.68
N VAL A 674 -25.00 4.55 24.83
CA VAL A 674 -24.24 4.73 26.08
C VAL A 674 -22.94 5.47 25.81
N SER A 675 -22.36 6.08 26.85
CA SER A 675 -21.07 6.77 26.79
C SER A 675 -20.29 6.60 28.09
N CYS A 676 -18.98 6.46 27.98
CA CYS A 676 -18.01 6.50 29.07
C CYS A 676 -16.73 7.12 28.52
N TYR A 677 -16.48 8.38 28.83
CA TYR A 677 -15.33 9.13 28.30
C TYR A 677 -14.74 10.08 29.33
N ALA A 678 -13.53 10.53 29.05
CA ALA A 678 -12.84 11.54 29.84
C ALA A 678 -12.74 12.87 29.09
N VAL A 679 -12.82 13.96 29.86
CA VAL A 679 -12.57 15.34 29.42
C VAL A 679 -11.55 16.01 30.32
N GLY A 680 -10.84 17.01 29.79
CA GLY A 680 -9.99 17.91 30.54
C GLY A 680 -10.81 18.79 31.48
N GLY A 681 -10.26 19.06 32.67
CA GLY A 681 -10.84 19.95 33.65
C GLY A 681 -11.94 19.31 34.50
N THR A 682 -12.73 20.18 35.12
CA THR A 682 -13.80 19.81 36.07
C THR A 682 -15.20 19.91 35.46
N SER A 683 -15.30 20.32 34.20
CA SER A 683 -16.57 20.56 33.53
C SER A 683 -17.15 19.26 32.97
N ILE A 684 -18.45 19.07 33.15
CA ILE A 684 -19.23 18.00 32.50
C ILE A 684 -19.98 18.51 31.25
N ALA A 685 -19.75 19.77 30.88
CA ALA A 685 -20.40 20.38 29.73
C ALA A 685 -19.93 19.74 28.42
N ASP A 686 -20.88 19.62 27.50
CA ASP A 686 -20.69 18.97 26.20
C ASP A 686 -20.78 20.04 25.11
N THR A 687 -19.66 20.72 24.87
CA THR A 687 -19.58 21.95 24.05
C THR A 687 -18.42 21.89 23.05
N ASP A 688 -18.40 22.82 22.09
CA ASP A 688 -17.30 22.96 21.12
C ASP A 688 -15.93 23.20 21.77
N ASP A 689 -15.91 23.80 22.97
CA ASP A 689 -14.70 24.10 23.74
C ASP A 689 -14.24 22.93 24.63
N THR A 690 -15.00 21.84 24.70
CA THR A 690 -14.69 20.69 25.56
C THR A 690 -13.47 19.93 25.02
N VAL A 691 -12.43 19.79 25.84
CA VAL A 691 -11.24 19.02 25.49
C VAL A 691 -11.45 17.54 25.86
N TYR A 692 -11.64 16.68 24.86
CA TYR A 692 -11.79 15.25 25.08
C TYR A 692 -10.44 14.55 25.20
N LEU A 693 -10.34 13.61 26.15
CA LEU A 693 -9.13 12.84 26.41
C LEU A 693 -9.24 11.39 25.91
N GLY A 694 -10.46 10.94 25.57
CA GLY A 694 -10.74 9.63 24.99
C GLY A 694 -11.86 8.88 25.70
N GLY A 695 -12.38 7.84 25.06
CA GLY A 695 -13.46 7.02 25.60
C GLY A 695 -14.46 6.56 24.57
N LEU A 696 -15.51 5.90 25.06
CA LEU A 696 -16.67 5.48 24.29
C LEU A 696 -17.71 6.59 24.30
N ARG A 697 -18.19 6.99 23.13
CA ARG A 697 -19.20 8.05 23.00
C ARG A 697 -20.30 7.64 22.03
N SER A 698 -21.54 7.85 22.46
CA SER A 698 -22.75 7.52 21.71
C SER A 698 -22.70 6.11 21.10
N TRP A 699 -22.29 5.13 21.91
CA TRP A 699 -22.12 3.74 21.48
C TRP A 699 -23.48 3.05 21.35
N LYS A 700 -23.83 2.59 20.14
CA LYS A 700 -25.19 2.14 19.76
C LYS A 700 -25.30 0.64 19.44
N LEU A 701 -24.46 -0.19 20.04
CA LEU A 701 -24.54 -1.64 19.86
C LEU A 701 -24.10 -2.37 21.11
N SER A 702 -24.82 -3.44 21.42
CA SER A 702 -24.53 -4.29 22.56
C SER A 702 -23.18 -5.00 22.43
N SER A 703 -22.50 -5.19 23.57
CA SER A 703 -21.27 -5.96 23.70
C SER A 703 -21.30 -6.77 24.98
N GLU A 704 -20.66 -7.95 24.96
CA GLU A 704 -20.25 -8.61 26.20
C GLU A 704 -19.08 -7.86 26.85
N TRP A 705 -18.62 -8.37 28.01
CA TRP A 705 -17.46 -7.84 28.69
C TRP A 705 -16.24 -7.73 27.77
N GLY A 706 -15.81 -6.51 27.51
CA GLY A 706 -14.55 -6.16 26.89
C GLY A 706 -13.76 -5.20 27.78
N TYR A 707 -12.52 -4.92 27.40
CA TYR A 707 -11.71 -3.94 28.09
C TYR A 707 -11.40 -2.77 27.16
N PHE A 708 -11.80 -1.57 27.55
CA PHE A 708 -11.39 -0.34 26.89
C PHE A 708 -10.13 0.17 27.56
N TYR A 709 -9.14 0.59 26.77
CA TYR A 709 -7.94 1.23 27.28
C TYR A 709 -7.44 2.27 26.27
N PHE A 710 -7.22 3.50 26.72
CA PHE A 710 -6.71 4.56 25.86
C PHE A 710 -5.69 5.41 26.61
N GLU A 711 -4.56 5.68 25.96
CA GLU A 711 -3.49 6.51 26.51
C GLU A 711 -3.60 7.92 25.93
N PHE A 712 -3.41 8.93 26.78
CA PHE A 712 -3.42 10.33 26.39
C PHE A 712 -2.39 11.12 27.20
N THR A 713 -1.95 12.25 26.64
CA THR A 713 -1.18 13.25 27.37
C THR A 713 -2.13 14.33 27.86
N VAL A 714 -2.05 14.68 29.14
CA VAL A 714 -2.88 15.74 29.73
C VAL A 714 -2.49 17.08 29.10
N PRO A 715 -3.44 17.86 28.55
CA PRO A 715 -3.18 19.17 27.98
C PRO A 715 -2.54 20.13 28.98
N ASP A 716 -1.74 21.08 28.48
CA ASP A 716 -1.16 22.13 29.32
C ASP A 716 -2.26 22.92 30.05
N GLY A 717 -2.05 23.18 31.34
CA GLY A 717 -3.00 23.92 32.18
C GLY A 717 -4.11 23.09 32.82
N GLU A 718 -4.32 21.85 32.39
CA GLU A 718 -5.34 20.96 32.98
C GLU A 718 -4.79 20.18 34.18
N THR A 719 -5.16 20.58 35.39
CA THR A 719 -4.77 19.87 36.64
C THR A 719 -5.81 18.84 37.10
N PHE A 720 -6.92 18.73 36.37
CA PHE A 720 -8.00 17.80 36.63
C PHE A 720 -8.47 17.19 35.31
N MET A 721 -9.04 15.99 35.41
CA MET A 721 -9.84 15.40 34.35
C MET A 721 -11.16 14.92 34.97
N THR A 722 -12.20 14.86 34.16
CA THR A 722 -13.52 14.37 34.59
C THR A 722 -13.95 13.21 33.70
N ILE A 723 -14.25 12.07 34.32
CA ILE A 723 -14.84 10.91 33.66
C ILE A 723 -16.36 11.09 33.69
N VAL A 724 -17.00 10.96 32.54
CA VAL A 724 -18.43 11.16 32.34
C VAL A 724 -19.05 9.88 31.80
N THR A 725 -20.11 9.41 32.44
CA THR A 725 -20.90 8.24 32.03
C THR A 725 -22.33 8.66 31.72
N LYS A 726 -22.87 8.20 30.59
CA LYS A 726 -24.23 8.51 30.16
C LYS A 726 -24.91 7.28 29.55
N ALA A 727 -26.21 7.13 29.75
CA ALA A 727 -27.02 6.11 29.10
C ALA A 727 -28.41 6.66 28.73
N GLN A 728 -28.87 6.40 27.50
CA GLN A 728 -30.22 6.68 27.02
C GLN A 728 -30.79 5.42 26.37
N ASN A 729 -31.94 4.95 26.88
CA ASN A 729 -32.62 3.72 26.47
C ASN A 729 -31.69 2.49 26.31
N GLY A 730 -30.63 2.45 27.12
CA GLY A 730 -29.56 1.46 27.08
C GLY A 730 -28.97 1.29 28.47
N THR A 731 -28.14 0.27 28.64
CA THR A 731 -27.46 -0.03 29.90
C THR A 731 -25.96 -0.04 29.67
N LEU A 732 -25.25 0.73 30.49
CA LEU A 732 -23.79 0.76 30.59
C LEU A 732 -23.39 0.06 31.89
N GLU A 733 -22.50 -0.92 31.78
CA GLU A 733 -21.97 -1.65 32.93
C GLU A 733 -20.46 -1.50 32.94
N LEU A 734 -19.91 -0.98 34.03
CA LEU A 734 -18.49 -0.67 34.19
C LEU A 734 -17.90 -1.46 35.37
N ALA A 735 -16.67 -1.95 35.21
CA ALA A 735 -15.93 -2.59 36.29
C ALA A 735 -14.43 -2.31 36.14
N GLN A 736 -13.67 -2.52 37.24
CA GLN A 736 -12.20 -2.45 37.24
C GLN A 736 -11.62 -1.22 36.55
N MET A 737 -12.21 -0.05 36.78
CA MET A 737 -11.84 1.21 36.12
C MET A 737 -10.57 1.79 36.73
N GLY A 738 -9.71 2.45 35.95
CA GLY A 738 -8.55 3.15 36.47
C GLY A 738 -8.08 4.28 35.58
N VAL A 739 -7.38 5.22 36.22
CA VAL A 739 -6.65 6.32 35.58
C VAL A 739 -5.21 6.18 36.01
N PHE A 740 -4.39 5.59 35.14
CA PHE A 740 -3.04 5.17 35.48
C PHE A 740 -2.03 6.19 34.97
N GLU A 741 -1.28 6.80 35.86
CA GLU A 741 -0.10 7.59 35.51
C GLU A 741 0.94 6.66 34.87
N LEU A 742 1.43 7.02 33.68
CA LEU A 742 2.38 6.22 32.92
C LEU A 742 3.76 6.85 33.03
N GLU A 743 4.78 6.05 33.32
CA GLU A 743 6.17 6.54 33.32
C GLU A 743 6.57 6.99 31.90
N ASN A 744 7.21 8.15 31.79
CA ASN A 744 7.77 8.64 30.53
C ASN A 744 8.94 7.75 30.12
N THR A 745 8.71 6.83 29.18
CA THR A 745 9.73 5.90 28.67
C THR A 745 10.68 6.51 27.62
N ASP A 746 10.59 7.81 27.33
CA ASP A 746 11.35 8.47 26.25
C ASP A 746 12.87 8.63 26.55
N GLY A 747 13.40 7.89 27.54
CA GLY A 747 14.79 8.00 28.02
C GLY A 747 15.54 6.67 28.22
N VAL A 748 15.06 5.53 27.68
CA VAL A 748 15.79 4.24 27.76
C VAL A 748 16.20 3.69 26.39
#